data_AF-A0A6M0ABF3-F1
#
_entry.id   AF-A0A6M0ABF3-F1
#
_cell.length_a   1.000
_cell.length_b   1.000
_cell.length_c   1.000
_cell.angle_alpha   90.00
_cell.angle_beta   90.00
_cell.angle_gamma   90.00
#
_symmetry.space_group_name_H-M   'P 1'
#
loop_
_entity.id
_entity.type
_entity.pdbx_description
1 polymer ?
#
loop_
_entity_poly.entity_id
_entity_poly.type
_entity_poly.pdbx_seq_one_letter_code
_entity_poly.pdbx_strand_id
1 'polypeptide(L)'
;DDATLSQASTLLADEASINNSSGSDQVELESGQEPLLEITPIEEKPQSTEASTWSIPNLENPTSQTATIVYLDQGKRYRVLEPEKIRYQIEESKTTYSIFVTVLDCQPLQKSPLEALITQTKLSPEKFDLSTTLEQPKPSSKENVDVWKVLDIPQSAKPYLALKDLCYPSVPEIHDVWQQNGKVIILLENRSEWQLLSNLWGSEEFSKLQILYWLDEMAKLWQALEPWHCRQSLLELTNLRVDEDQALGLERLYLEREENPLSLEDLGQLWQRLFNQSQRTQFTSLSTVVRQLCTKEIETIEELRSHLQGIADEQEYDLYDSGMQLTEAVLSEMARADTEPPDSEELLSDLSAKEQQGDEMPTVLLPMSLQSLDDLGITDIGHQRDHNEDCFGIQTQVKKQENPIGRTIQGRGLYILCDGMGGHAAGEVASSMAVEVLQNYFKENWQDQFPTEDSLRKSVYVTNQAIFDINQENARSGSGRMGTTLVMMLIENTKVGIVHVGDSRVYRLTRKRGLEQITIDHEVGQREIQHGVDPELAYSRPDAYQLTQALGPRSEQFLNPDVQFIDIAEDSIFLLCSDGLSDNDLLENHWQTHLAPLLSSRASLDQGLANLIELANEHNGHDNITLILVRVKVRPNLAQPRLN
;
A
#
# COMPACT_ATOMS: atom_id res chain seq x y z
N ASP A 1 -4.49 27.08 -63.20
CA ASP A 1 -5.26 27.92 -62.27
C ASP A 1 -5.45 27.18 -60.94
N ASP A 2 -4.49 26.99 -60.03
CA ASP A 2 -3.01 26.97 -60.05
C ASP A 2 -2.58 26.07 -58.86
N ALA A 3 -1.61 25.16 -58.96
CA ALA A 3 -0.14 25.39 -58.86
C ALA A 3 0.23 26.13 -57.55
N THR A 4 1.18 25.70 -56.69
CA THR A 4 2.39 24.83 -56.78
C THR A 4 2.71 24.23 -55.38
N LEU A 5 3.57 23.23 -55.10
CA LEU A 5 4.58 22.39 -55.82
C LEU A 5 4.18 20.87 -55.66
N SER A 6 4.94 19.76 -55.80
CA SER A 6 6.39 19.35 -55.81
C SER A 6 7.11 19.41 -54.44
N GLN A 7 7.98 18.49 -53.98
CA GLN A 7 8.73 17.33 -54.54
C GLN A 7 8.72 16.17 -53.51
N ALA A 8 8.57 14.89 -53.84
CA ALA A 8 9.40 13.96 -54.63
C ALA A 8 10.55 13.26 -53.87
N SER A 9 10.40 11.95 -53.63
CA SER A 9 11.48 10.95 -53.63
C SER A 9 10.89 9.55 -53.84
N THR A 10 11.48 8.79 -54.74
CA THR A 10 11.16 7.39 -55.09
C THR A 10 12.52 6.68 -55.32
N LEU A 11 12.51 5.41 -55.75
CA LEU A 11 13.63 4.47 -55.92
C LEU A 11 13.77 3.52 -54.70
N LEU A 12 13.81 2.19 -54.85
CA LEU A 12 13.56 1.34 -56.02
C LEU A 12 12.91 0.02 -55.57
N ALA A 13 12.16 -0.60 -56.46
CA ALA A 13 11.86 -2.03 -56.43
C ALA A 13 12.31 -2.62 -57.78
N ASP A 14 12.79 -3.86 -57.75
CA ASP A 14 12.92 -4.80 -58.87
C ASP A 14 13.07 -6.19 -58.20
N GLU A 15 12.15 -7.12 -58.42
CA GLU A 15 12.17 -8.14 -59.49
C GLU A 15 13.17 -9.30 -59.24
N ALA A 16 12.82 -10.58 -59.42
CA ALA A 16 11.51 -11.18 -59.73
C ALA A 16 11.43 -12.63 -59.22
N SER A 17 10.21 -13.18 -59.15
CA SER A 17 9.95 -14.60 -58.92
C SER A 17 9.96 -15.40 -60.24
N ILE A 18 10.23 -16.71 -60.18
CA ILE A 18 9.73 -17.72 -61.13
C ILE A 18 9.90 -19.14 -60.59
N ASN A 19 8.95 -20.02 -60.94
CA ASN A 19 8.83 -21.43 -60.57
C ASN A 19 9.96 -22.30 -61.24
N ASN A 20 10.17 -23.60 -60.99
CA ASN A 20 9.14 -24.64 -60.96
C ASN A 20 9.62 -26.07 -60.57
N SER A 21 8.67 -26.87 -60.06
CA SER A 21 8.46 -28.32 -60.27
C SER A 21 9.57 -29.39 -60.05
N SER A 22 9.28 -30.28 -59.09
CA SER A 22 9.29 -31.77 -59.16
C SER A 22 10.58 -32.60 -59.39
N GLY A 23 10.77 -33.61 -58.52
CA GLY A 23 11.63 -34.78 -58.71
C GLY A 23 11.61 -35.68 -57.46
N SER A 24 11.68 -37.01 -57.60
CA SER A 24 11.56 -37.97 -56.48
C SER A 24 12.72 -38.98 -56.40
N ASP A 25 12.74 -39.71 -55.28
CA ASP A 25 13.42 -40.99 -55.02
C ASP A 25 14.93 -41.03 -54.64
N GLN A 26 15.13 -41.42 -53.37
CA GLN A 26 16.09 -42.43 -52.84
C GLN A 26 17.62 -42.23 -53.02
N VAL A 27 18.35 -42.23 -51.89
CA VAL A 27 19.19 -43.36 -51.39
C VAL A 27 19.95 -42.90 -50.11
N GLU A 28 20.36 -43.85 -49.26
CA GLU A 28 21.02 -43.61 -47.96
C GLU A 28 22.56 -43.48 -48.02
N LEU A 29 23.10 -42.79 -46.99
CA LEU A 29 24.38 -42.98 -46.28
C LEU A 29 25.76 -42.46 -46.84
N GLU A 30 26.45 -41.82 -45.88
CA GLU A 30 27.91 -41.69 -45.63
C GLU A 30 28.84 -40.67 -46.36
N SER A 31 29.20 -39.64 -45.56
CA SER A 31 30.59 -39.16 -45.25
C SER A 31 31.19 -37.92 -45.97
N GLY A 32 31.98 -37.15 -45.19
CA GLY A 32 32.59 -35.83 -45.51
C GLY A 32 31.84 -34.66 -44.84
N GLN A 33 32.29 -34.00 -43.76
CA GLN A 33 33.45 -33.06 -43.62
C GLN A 33 33.41 -31.92 -44.65
N GLU A 34 33.49 -30.63 -44.30
CA GLU A 34 34.07 -29.91 -43.13
C GLU A 34 33.14 -28.74 -42.65
N PRO A 35 33.56 -27.79 -41.78
CA PRO A 35 34.18 -27.90 -40.46
C PRO A 35 33.35 -27.21 -39.34
N LEU A 36 33.59 -27.57 -38.07
CA LEU A 36 33.20 -26.73 -36.92
C LEU A 36 34.37 -25.85 -36.45
N LEU A 37 34.05 -24.66 -35.93
CA LEU A 37 35.00 -23.81 -35.19
C LEU A 37 35.22 -24.38 -33.78
N GLU A 38 36.46 -24.74 -33.46
CA GLU A 38 36.84 -25.16 -32.11
C GLU A 38 36.83 -23.97 -31.14
N ILE A 39 35.93 -23.98 -30.17
CA ILE A 39 36.09 -23.22 -28.93
C ILE A 39 36.64 -24.18 -27.88
N THR A 40 37.93 -24.04 -27.56
CA THR A 40 38.63 -24.95 -26.62
C THR A 40 38.08 -24.80 -25.20
N PRO A 41 37.77 -25.90 -24.49
CA PRO A 41 37.38 -25.83 -23.09
C PRO A 41 38.55 -25.36 -22.23
N ILE A 42 38.32 -24.38 -21.35
CA ILE A 42 39.30 -23.97 -20.34
C ILE A 42 39.18 -24.93 -19.16
N GLU A 43 40.23 -25.71 -18.90
CA GLU A 43 40.30 -26.60 -17.74
C GLU A 43 40.19 -25.83 -16.42
N GLU A 44 39.21 -26.17 -15.58
CA GLU A 44 39.20 -25.74 -14.18
C GLU A 44 40.37 -26.38 -13.42
N LYS A 45 41.44 -25.61 -13.19
CA LYS A 45 42.44 -25.95 -12.19
C LYS A 45 42.02 -25.37 -10.84
N PRO A 46 41.97 -26.17 -9.75
CA PRO A 46 41.60 -25.68 -8.43
C PRO A 46 42.71 -24.77 -7.88
N GLN A 47 42.59 -23.46 -8.13
CA GLN A 47 43.48 -22.47 -7.53
C GLN A 47 43.07 -22.18 -6.09
N SER A 48 43.87 -22.74 -5.18
CA SER A 48 44.29 -22.18 -3.89
C SER A 48 43.39 -21.12 -3.24
N THR A 49 42.88 -21.47 -2.06
CA THR A 49 42.27 -20.55 -1.10
C THR A 49 43.20 -19.38 -0.72
N GLU A 50 43.00 -18.22 -1.34
CA GLU A 50 43.36 -16.93 -0.76
C GLU A 50 42.09 -16.10 -0.60
N ALA A 51 41.62 -15.98 0.65
CA ALA A 51 40.48 -15.13 0.98
C ALA A 51 40.90 -13.66 0.90
N SER A 52 40.77 -13.06 -0.29
CA SER A 52 40.99 -11.63 -0.50
C SER A 52 40.00 -10.84 0.35
N THR A 53 40.48 -10.27 1.47
CA THR A 53 39.69 -9.60 2.49
C THR A 53 39.14 -8.26 1.99
N TRP A 54 38.08 -8.33 1.19
CA TRP A 54 37.31 -7.16 0.80
C TRP A 54 36.85 -6.44 2.08
N SER A 55 37.32 -5.21 2.20
CA SER A 55 37.03 -4.31 3.30
C SER A 55 36.25 -3.13 2.75
N ILE A 56 35.35 -2.56 3.55
CA ILE A 56 34.82 -1.22 3.31
C ILE A 56 36.01 -0.32 2.95
N PRO A 57 36.03 0.36 1.80
CA PRO A 57 37.16 1.20 1.42
C PRO A 57 37.39 2.22 2.52
N ASN A 58 38.63 2.33 3.02
CA ASN A 58 38.86 2.98 4.31
C ASN A 58 38.54 4.49 4.25
N LEU A 59 37.35 4.85 4.74
CA LEU A 59 36.80 6.20 4.69
C LEU A 59 37.68 7.22 5.43
N GLU A 60 38.52 6.72 6.34
CA GLU A 60 39.51 7.48 7.10
C GLU A 60 40.77 7.86 6.28
N ASN A 61 41.00 7.31 5.08
CA ASN A 61 42.10 7.73 4.19
C ASN A 61 41.97 7.28 2.70
N PRO A 62 41.26 8.02 1.84
CA PRO A 62 41.17 7.73 0.40
C PRO A 62 42.18 8.57 -0.40
N THR A 63 43.28 7.96 -0.85
CA THR A 63 44.31 8.63 -1.66
C THR A 63 43.97 8.64 -3.16
N SER A 64 44.19 9.80 -3.79
CA SER A 64 44.03 10.14 -5.23
C SER A 64 42.73 10.83 -5.66
N GLN A 65 42.84 11.66 -6.71
CA GLN A 65 41.87 12.70 -7.09
C GLN A 65 40.97 12.28 -8.27
N THR A 66 40.30 11.15 -8.15
CA THR A 66 39.28 10.70 -9.11
C THR A 66 37.97 10.40 -8.39
N ALA A 67 36.84 10.78 -9.00
CA ALA A 67 35.50 10.50 -8.52
C ALA A 67 35.26 8.98 -8.51
N THR A 68 35.67 8.35 -7.41
CA THR A 68 35.70 6.90 -7.26
C THR A 68 34.36 6.46 -6.73
N ILE A 69 33.63 5.65 -7.49
CA ILE A 69 32.32 5.14 -7.07
C ILE A 69 32.55 4.19 -5.88
N VAL A 70 32.02 4.59 -4.72
CA VAL A 70 32.12 3.82 -3.47
C VAL A 70 30.84 3.01 -3.26
N TYR A 71 31.01 1.74 -2.91
CA TYR A 71 29.93 0.85 -2.49
C TYR A 71 30.16 0.42 -1.03
N LEU A 72 29.08 0.20 -0.29
CA LEU A 72 29.13 -0.28 1.10
C LEU A 72 29.23 -1.80 1.22
N ASP A 73 28.94 -2.54 0.15
CA ASP A 73 28.81 -4.01 0.12
C ASP A 73 29.65 -4.66 -1.01
N GLN A 74 29.82 -5.99 -0.95
CA GLN A 74 30.55 -6.76 -1.97
C GLN A 74 29.78 -6.94 -3.28
N GLY A 75 28.45 -7.00 -3.23
CA GLY A 75 27.57 -7.16 -4.39
C GLY A 75 27.50 -5.92 -5.28
N LYS A 76 27.93 -4.76 -4.75
CA LYS A 76 27.79 -3.42 -5.34
C LYS A 76 26.32 -2.97 -5.42
N ARG A 77 25.50 -3.39 -4.47
CA ARG A 77 24.11 -2.98 -4.35
C ARG A 77 23.98 -1.54 -3.84
N TYR A 78 24.70 -1.18 -2.79
CA TYR A 78 24.52 0.07 -2.05
C TYR A 78 25.61 1.09 -2.39
N ARG A 79 25.32 1.98 -3.35
CA ARG A 79 26.24 2.99 -3.87
C ARG A 79 26.18 4.28 -3.04
N VAL A 80 27.28 4.71 -2.46
CA VAL A 80 27.38 5.98 -1.72
C VAL A 80 27.22 7.16 -2.69
N LEU A 81 26.30 8.08 -2.38
CA LEU A 81 26.00 9.23 -3.26
C LEU A 81 26.96 10.41 -3.07
N GLU A 82 27.36 10.70 -1.83
CA GLU A 82 28.18 11.88 -1.50
C GLU A 82 29.46 11.51 -0.71
N PRO A 83 30.40 10.73 -1.29
CA PRO A 83 31.58 10.22 -0.57
C PRO A 83 32.54 11.31 -0.07
N GLU A 84 32.39 12.56 -0.53
CA GLU A 84 33.20 13.70 -0.07
C GLU A 84 32.71 14.27 1.26
N LYS A 85 31.39 14.32 1.53
CA LYS A 85 30.85 14.82 2.82
C LYS A 85 31.35 13.98 4.00
N ILE A 86 31.59 12.69 3.77
CA ILE A 86 32.09 11.75 4.77
C ILE A 86 33.48 12.16 5.28
N ARG A 87 34.34 12.68 4.38
CA ARG A 87 35.69 13.14 4.76
C ARG A 87 35.62 14.25 5.79
N TYR A 88 34.76 15.26 5.55
CA TYR A 88 34.54 16.37 6.47
C TYR A 88 33.97 15.90 7.82
N GLN A 89 32.97 15.01 7.82
CA GLN A 89 32.43 14.44 9.07
C GLN A 89 33.54 13.77 9.90
N ILE A 90 34.44 13.00 9.29
CA ILE A 90 35.55 12.32 9.97
C ILE A 90 36.61 13.30 10.48
N GLU A 91 36.97 14.33 9.70
CA GLU A 91 38.01 15.31 10.08
C GLU A 91 37.57 16.25 11.21
N GLU A 92 36.30 16.67 11.23
CA GLU A 92 35.72 17.47 12.31
C GLU A 92 35.48 16.63 13.58
N SER A 93 35.00 15.38 13.43
CA SER A 93 34.43 14.58 14.53
C SER A 93 35.41 13.61 15.19
N LYS A 94 36.53 14.12 15.74
CA LYS A 94 37.59 13.31 16.38
C LYS A 94 37.19 12.44 17.59
N THR A 95 35.91 12.41 17.95
CA THR A 95 35.34 11.69 19.10
C THR A 95 34.04 10.94 18.81
N THR A 96 33.54 10.95 17.57
CA THR A 96 32.22 10.39 17.24
C THR A 96 32.34 9.00 16.64
N TYR A 97 31.71 8.00 17.28
CA TYR A 97 31.80 6.58 16.90
C TYR A 97 30.89 6.17 15.71
N SER A 98 30.10 7.10 15.17
CA SER A 98 29.10 6.84 14.14
C SER A 98 29.22 7.84 13.00
N ILE A 99 29.09 7.36 11.76
CA ILE A 99 29.22 8.11 10.51
C ILE A 99 27.93 7.90 9.71
N PHE A 100 27.42 8.94 9.04
CA PHE A 100 26.11 8.90 8.38
C PHE A 100 26.24 9.24 6.90
N VAL A 101 25.75 8.34 6.04
CA VAL A 101 25.99 8.34 4.59
C VAL A 101 24.71 8.00 3.85
N THR A 102 24.37 8.78 2.81
CA THR A 102 23.23 8.45 1.93
C THR A 102 23.71 7.51 0.82
N VAL A 103 22.99 6.41 0.62
CA VAL A 103 23.23 5.43 -0.44
C VAL A 103 22.04 5.36 -1.41
N LEU A 104 22.32 4.91 -2.63
CA LEU A 104 21.33 4.43 -3.58
C LEU A 104 21.43 2.90 -3.66
N ASP A 105 20.29 2.24 -3.47
CA ASP A 105 20.13 0.83 -3.84
C ASP A 105 20.07 0.72 -5.37
N CYS A 106 21.00 -0.04 -5.95
CA CYS A 106 21.10 -0.27 -7.38
C CYS A 106 20.33 -1.52 -7.84
N GLN A 107 19.71 -2.27 -6.93
CA GLN A 107 18.94 -3.49 -7.18
C GLN A 107 17.63 -3.53 -6.36
N PRO A 108 16.80 -2.46 -6.36
CA PRO A 108 15.66 -2.33 -5.44
C PRO A 108 14.57 -3.40 -5.61
N LEU A 109 14.43 -3.99 -6.80
CA LEU A 109 13.47 -5.07 -7.07
C LEU A 109 13.94 -6.45 -6.58
N GLN A 110 15.14 -6.57 -6.02
CA GLN A 110 15.66 -7.81 -5.45
C GLN A 110 15.55 -7.79 -3.93
N LYS A 111 15.09 -8.88 -3.32
CA LYS A 111 15.00 -9.01 -1.85
C LYS A 111 16.37 -8.78 -1.20
N SER A 112 16.41 -8.11 -0.05
CA SER A 112 17.70 -7.81 0.62
C SER A 112 18.30 -9.06 1.28
N PRO A 113 19.60 -9.10 1.59
CA PRO A 113 20.21 -10.19 2.36
C PRO A 113 19.48 -10.44 3.69
N LEU A 114 19.16 -9.38 4.42
CA LEU A 114 18.33 -9.43 5.63
C LEU A 114 16.92 -10.00 5.38
N GLU A 115 16.21 -9.53 4.35
CA GLU A 115 14.87 -10.00 4.01
C GLU A 115 14.88 -11.49 3.62
N ALA A 116 15.87 -11.92 2.85
CA ALA A 116 16.06 -13.32 2.46
C ALA A 116 16.32 -14.22 3.68
N LEU A 117 17.13 -13.77 4.65
CA LEU A 117 17.39 -14.48 5.90
C LEU A 117 16.13 -14.63 6.78
N ILE A 118 15.32 -13.56 6.89
CA ILE A 118 14.03 -13.58 7.60
C ILE A 118 13.05 -14.55 6.92
N THR A 119 12.95 -14.48 5.59
CA THR A 119 12.08 -15.35 4.79
C THR A 119 12.47 -16.83 4.93
N GLN A 120 13.76 -17.16 4.79
CA GLN A 120 14.27 -18.53 4.87
C GLN A 120 14.07 -19.19 6.24
N THR A 121 14.06 -18.40 7.33
CA THR A 121 13.87 -18.92 8.69
C THR A 121 12.40 -19.20 9.08
N LYS A 122 11.43 -18.86 8.21
CA LYS A 122 9.98 -18.93 8.52
C LYS A 122 9.62 -18.21 9.84
N LEU A 123 10.23 -17.05 10.07
CA LEU A 123 9.84 -16.13 11.12
C LEU A 123 8.57 -15.36 10.71
N SER A 124 7.40 -16.00 10.88
CA SER A 124 6.12 -15.29 10.84
C SER A 124 6.10 -14.19 11.91
N PRO A 125 5.71 -12.94 11.60
CA PRO A 125 5.57 -11.87 12.60
C PRO A 125 4.67 -12.25 13.78
N GLU A 126 3.65 -13.08 13.51
CA GLU A 126 2.71 -13.67 14.48
C GLU A 126 3.37 -14.40 15.68
N LYS A 127 4.64 -14.79 15.58
CA LYS A 127 5.37 -15.42 16.71
C LYS A 127 5.99 -14.42 17.69
N PHE A 128 5.88 -13.12 17.43
CA PHE A 128 6.21 -12.07 18.42
C PHE A 128 5.00 -11.77 19.32
N ASP A 129 4.45 -12.82 19.95
CA ASP A 129 3.36 -12.72 20.91
C ASP A 129 3.81 -12.04 22.22
N LEU A 130 3.73 -10.71 22.20
CA LEU A 130 4.11 -9.80 23.27
C LEU A 130 3.29 -9.98 24.56
N SER A 131 2.17 -10.72 24.54
CA SER A 131 1.39 -11.03 25.75
C SER A 131 2.22 -11.78 26.81
N THR A 132 3.25 -12.51 26.38
CA THR A 132 4.11 -13.33 27.25
C THR A 132 5.37 -12.61 27.77
N THR A 133 5.68 -11.41 27.28
CA THR A 133 6.88 -10.63 27.67
C THR A 133 6.61 -9.45 28.61
N LEU A 134 5.34 -9.21 28.99
CA LEU A 134 4.96 -8.20 29.98
C LEU A 134 5.24 -8.62 31.44
N GLU A 135 5.49 -9.91 31.72
CA GLU A 135 6.12 -10.34 32.97
C GLU A 135 7.65 -10.39 32.83
N GLN A 136 8.37 -9.93 33.86
CA GLN A 136 9.83 -10.08 33.96
C GLN A 136 10.24 -11.56 33.80
N PRO A 137 11.29 -11.87 33.01
CA PRO A 137 11.63 -13.24 32.64
C PRO A 137 12.10 -14.08 33.84
N LYS A 138 11.17 -14.83 34.45
CA LYS A 138 11.44 -15.83 35.49
C LYS A 138 12.28 -16.97 34.88
N PRO A 139 13.48 -17.26 35.40
CA PRO A 139 14.42 -18.18 34.74
C PRO A 139 14.08 -19.66 34.98
N SER A 140 12.99 -20.16 34.39
CA SER A 140 12.51 -21.53 34.65
C SER A 140 11.73 -22.22 33.51
N SER A 141 12.25 -22.22 32.28
CA SER A 141 11.95 -23.24 31.25
C SER A 141 13.10 -23.34 30.24
N LYS A 142 13.10 -24.39 29.40
CA LYS A 142 14.19 -24.69 28.46
C LYS A 142 13.89 -24.19 27.05
N GLU A 143 14.96 -23.93 26.29
CA GLU A 143 14.97 -23.89 24.82
C GLU A 143 14.17 -22.76 24.14
N ASN A 144 14.16 -21.56 24.75
CA ASN A 144 14.11 -20.34 23.94
C ASN A 144 15.52 -20.02 23.42
N VAL A 145 15.81 -20.45 22.19
CA VAL A 145 17.02 -20.03 21.47
C VAL A 145 16.79 -18.59 21.00
N ASP A 146 17.67 -17.66 21.40
CA ASP A 146 17.67 -16.27 20.90
C ASP A 146 17.95 -16.27 19.40
N VAL A 147 16.89 -16.30 18.58
CA VAL A 147 16.97 -16.54 17.12
C VAL A 147 17.86 -15.51 16.44
N TRP A 148 17.88 -14.28 16.96
CA TRP A 148 18.76 -13.21 16.50
C TRP A 148 20.26 -13.54 16.65
N LYS A 149 20.66 -14.35 17.66
CA LYS A 149 22.04 -14.87 17.79
C LYS A 149 22.36 -16.01 16.81
N VAL A 150 21.34 -16.68 16.25
CA VAL A 150 21.52 -17.69 15.19
C VAL A 150 21.71 -17.00 13.84
N LEU A 151 21.09 -15.84 13.65
CA LEU A 151 21.19 -14.99 12.45
C LEU A 151 22.34 -13.96 12.50
N ASP A 152 23.14 -13.95 13.58
CA ASP A 152 24.23 -12.98 13.84
C ASP A 152 23.80 -11.49 13.73
N ILE A 153 22.53 -11.19 14.03
CA ILE A 153 21.95 -9.85 13.88
C ILE A 153 22.42 -8.93 15.02
N PRO A 154 23.06 -7.78 14.73
CA PRO A 154 23.53 -6.84 15.74
C PRO A 154 22.42 -6.34 16.68
N GLN A 155 22.74 -6.21 17.97
CA GLN A 155 21.76 -5.80 19.00
C GLN A 155 21.10 -4.45 18.69
N SER A 156 21.81 -3.52 18.05
CA SER A 156 21.32 -2.21 17.63
C SER A 156 20.31 -2.25 16.47
N ALA A 157 20.19 -3.37 15.76
CA ALA A 157 19.21 -3.54 14.67
C ALA A 157 17.89 -4.20 15.15
N LYS A 158 17.93 -4.95 16.27
CA LYS A 158 16.75 -5.66 16.79
C LYS A 158 15.52 -4.78 17.06
N PRO A 159 15.64 -3.56 17.64
CA PRO A 159 14.49 -2.70 17.87
C PRO A 159 13.76 -2.32 16.58
N TYR A 160 14.48 -2.05 15.48
CA TYR A 160 13.86 -1.74 14.19
C TYR A 160 13.09 -2.94 13.63
N LEU A 161 13.64 -4.15 13.74
CA LEU A 161 13.00 -5.38 13.26
C LEU A 161 11.76 -5.75 14.07
N ALA A 162 11.78 -5.56 15.40
CA ALA A 162 10.63 -5.87 16.26
C ALA A 162 9.54 -4.80 16.27
N LEU A 163 9.87 -3.54 15.95
CA LEU A 163 8.92 -2.43 15.89
C LEU A 163 8.41 -2.13 14.48
N LYS A 164 8.92 -2.81 13.45
CA LYS A 164 8.54 -2.61 12.04
C LYS A 164 7.02 -2.63 11.84
N ASP A 165 6.39 -3.74 12.20
CA ASP A 165 4.97 -3.97 11.89
C ASP A 165 4.03 -3.27 12.90
N LEU A 166 4.54 -2.96 14.10
CA LEU A 166 3.79 -2.33 15.20
C LEU A 166 3.82 -0.79 15.16
N CYS A 167 4.85 -0.19 14.56
CA CYS A 167 5.12 1.23 14.68
C CYS A 167 5.52 1.92 13.37
N TYR A 168 5.30 1.34 12.19
CA TYR A 168 5.40 2.07 10.92
C TYR A 168 4.15 2.97 10.70
N PRO A 169 4.27 4.21 10.17
CA PRO A 169 5.48 4.89 9.69
C PRO A 169 6.33 5.51 10.81
N SER A 170 5.88 5.48 12.05
CA SER A 170 6.48 6.21 13.16
C SER A 170 7.94 5.81 13.48
N VAL A 171 8.35 4.56 13.20
CA VAL A 171 9.73 4.04 13.23
C VAL A 171 10.23 3.82 11.78
N PRO A 172 11.48 4.17 11.43
CA PRO A 172 12.01 3.97 10.08
C PRO A 172 12.24 2.49 9.77
N GLU A 173 11.94 2.10 8.53
CA GLU A 173 12.22 0.73 8.07
C GLU A 173 13.74 0.46 8.02
N ILE A 174 14.12 -0.77 8.36
CA ILE A 174 15.46 -1.31 8.19
C ILE A 174 15.51 -2.16 6.92
N HIS A 175 16.31 -1.73 5.94
CA HIS A 175 16.41 -2.39 4.63
C HIS A 175 17.47 -3.51 4.62
N ASP A 176 18.59 -3.32 5.30
CA ASP A 176 19.65 -4.33 5.44
C ASP A 176 20.53 -4.09 6.68
N VAL A 177 21.23 -5.13 7.16
CA VAL A 177 22.17 -5.05 8.29
C VAL A 177 23.29 -6.06 8.16
N TRP A 178 24.53 -5.63 8.42
CA TRP A 178 25.67 -6.54 8.55
C TRP A 178 26.74 -5.97 9.48
N GLN A 179 27.67 -6.83 9.89
CA GLN A 179 28.85 -6.45 10.68
C GLN A 179 30.13 -6.77 9.90
N GLN A 180 31.05 -5.81 9.82
CA GLN A 180 32.30 -5.95 9.08
C GLN A 180 33.43 -5.15 9.74
N ASN A 181 34.61 -5.77 9.89
CA ASN A 181 35.80 -5.15 10.48
C ASN A 181 35.54 -4.48 11.86
N GLY A 182 34.62 -5.05 12.65
CA GLY A 182 34.21 -4.52 13.96
C GLY A 182 33.22 -3.34 13.91
N LYS A 183 32.89 -2.82 12.73
CA LYS A 183 31.85 -1.79 12.53
C LYS A 183 30.52 -2.49 12.20
N VAL A 184 29.42 -2.01 12.79
CA VAL A 184 28.05 -2.44 12.45
C VAL A 184 27.48 -1.43 11.45
N ILE A 185 26.88 -1.93 10.37
CA ILE A 185 26.20 -1.12 9.36
C ILE A 185 24.72 -1.48 9.40
N ILE A 186 23.87 -0.45 9.49
CA ILE A 186 22.42 -0.53 9.43
C ILE A 186 21.99 0.38 8.29
N LEU A 187 21.24 -0.13 7.33
CA LEU A 187 20.60 0.68 6.30
C LEU A 187 19.16 0.95 6.70
N LEU A 188 18.82 2.23 6.84
CA LEU A 188 17.49 2.71 7.20
C LEU A 188 16.86 3.49 6.05
N GLU A 189 15.53 3.55 6.05
CA GLU A 189 14.74 4.46 5.23
C GLU A 189 15.25 5.92 5.37
N ASN A 190 15.51 6.60 4.24
CA ASN A 190 16.03 7.97 4.30
C ASN A 190 14.93 9.01 4.55
N ARG A 191 14.88 9.53 5.78
CA ARG A 191 13.94 10.56 6.22
C ARG A 191 14.53 11.97 6.32
N SER A 192 15.69 12.22 5.70
CA SER A 192 16.34 13.55 5.68
C SER A 192 15.43 14.67 5.16
N GLU A 193 14.61 14.34 4.16
CA GLU A 193 13.71 15.27 3.47
C GLU A 193 12.37 15.47 4.20
N TRP A 194 12.15 14.82 5.34
CA TRP A 194 10.96 15.02 6.16
C TRP A 194 11.11 16.28 7.02
N GLN A 195 10.01 17.00 7.21
CA GLN A 195 10.01 18.28 7.90
C GLN A 195 10.24 18.06 9.41
N LEU A 196 11.05 18.90 10.05
CA LEU A 196 11.24 18.85 11.51
C LEU A 196 9.94 19.22 12.22
N LEU A 197 9.52 18.39 13.17
CA LEU A 197 8.31 18.64 13.98
C LEU A 197 8.36 20.03 14.65
N SER A 198 9.53 20.43 15.15
CA SER A 198 9.77 21.74 15.78
C SER A 198 9.58 22.94 14.85
N ASN A 199 9.76 22.77 13.53
CA ASN A 199 9.47 23.83 12.56
C ASN A 199 7.97 23.96 12.32
N LEU A 200 7.24 22.85 12.27
CA LEU A 200 5.79 22.82 12.01
C LEU A 200 4.97 23.24 13.23
N TRP A 201 5.45 22.95 14.45
CA TRP A 201 4.80 23.33 15.72
C TRP A 201 4.48 24.83 15.81
N GLY A 202 5.30 25.66 15.18
CA GLY A 202 5.17 27.12 15.13
C GLY A 202 4.44 27.70 13.91
N SER A 203 4.07 26.91 12.89
CA SER A 203 3.23 27.41 11.79
C SER A 203 1.78 27.53 12.25
N GLU A 204 1.06 28.57 11.83
CA GLU A 204 -0.39 28.73 12.09
C GLU A 204 -1.26 27.78 11.25
N GLU A 205 -0.69 27.14 10.21
CA GLU A 205 -1.40 26.29 9.24
C GLU A 205 -1.99 24.99 9.83
N PHE A 206 -1.46 24.52 10.97
CA PHE A 206 -1.88 23.27 11.59
C PHE A 206 -2.93 23.48 12.71
N SER A 207 -4.03 22.73 12.64
CA SER A 207 -5.10 22.77 13.63
C SER A 207 -4.63 22.29 15.01
N LYS A 208 -5.36 22.65 16.08
CA LYS A 208 -5.11 22.15 17.44
C LYS A 208 -5.17 20.62 17.50
N LEU A 209 -6.09 20.02 16.75
CA LEU A 209 -6.33 18.58 16.73
C LEU A 209 -5.18 17.81 16.04
N GLN A 210 -4.53 18.39 15.01
CA GLN A 210 -3.31 17.83 14.41
C GLN A 210 -2.14 17.77 15.42
N ILE A 211 -2.03 18.79 16.29
CA ILE A 211 -1.04 18.79 17.38
C ILE A 211 -1.36 17.70 18.42
N LEU A 212 -2.63 17.53 18.81
CA LEU A 212 -3.02 16.43 19.71
C LEU A 212 -2.72 15.05 19.11
N TYR A 213 -2.94 14.86 17.81
CA TYR A 213 -2.56 13.62 17.12
C TYR A 213 -1.04 13.35 17.21
N TRP A 214 -0.19 14.34 16.93
CA TRP A 214 1.27 14.17 17.09
C TRP A 214 1.66 13.83 18.54
N LEU A 215 0.96 14.39 19.54
CA LEU A 215 1.20 14.08 20.96
C LEU A 215 0.76 12.66 21.35
N ASP A 216 -0.37 12.18 20.81
CA ASP A 216 -0.85 10.80 21.01
C ASP A 216 0.08 9.78 20.34
N GLU A 217 0.62 10.08 19.15
CA GLU A 217 1.65 9.26 18.50
C GLU A 217 2.96 9.25 19.29
N MET A 218 3.40 10.37 19.89
CA MET A 218 4.55 10.37 20.81
C MET A 218 4.29 9.50 22.05
N ALA A 219 3.07 9.47 22.58
CA ALA A 219 2.70 8.64 23.73
C ALA A 219 2.66 7.14 23.38
N LYS A 220 2.08 6.76 22.22
CA LYS A 220 2.13 5.39 21.67
C LYS A 220 3.57 4.91 21.46
N LEU A 221 4.39 5.74 20.81
CA LEU A 221 5.81 5.45 20.60
C LEU A 221 6.56 5.28 21.91
N TRP A 222 6.27 6.07 22.94
CA TRP A 222 6.91 5.94 24.25
C TRP A 222 6.65 4.54 24.86
N GLN A 223 5.41 4.06 24.76
CA GLN A 223 5.02 2.72 25.22
C GLN A 223 5.74 1.61 24.44
N ALA A 224 5.81 1.73 23.11
CA ALA A 224 6.45 0.75 22.25
C ALA A 224 7.99 0.73 22.36
N LEU A 225 8.62 1.88 22.66
CA LEU A 225 10.08 2.02 22.78
C LEU A 225 10.63 1.64 24.15
N GLU A 226 9.79 1.54 25.20
CA GLU A 226 10.22 1.20 26.56
C GLU A 226 10.84 -0.20 26.68
N PRO A 227 10.23 -1.31 26.18
CA PRO A 227 10.81 -2.65 26.25
C PRO A 227 12.15 -2.81 25.50
N TRP A 228 12.40 -1.91 24.55
CA TRP A 228 13.61 -1.87 23.73
C TRP A 228 14.65 -0.86 24.22
N HIS A 229 14.39 -0.18 25.34
CA HIS A 229 15.22 0.90 25.89
C HIS A 229 15.60 1.94 24.83
N CYS A 230 14.63 2.39 24.03
CA CYS A 230 14.84 3.29 22.89
C CYS A 230 14.09 4.63 23.00
N ARG A 231 13.56 5.03 24.17
CA ARG A 231 12.74 6.24 24.32
C ARG A 231 13.51 7.55 24.13
N GLN A 232 14.83 7.54 24.28
CA GLN A 232 15.69 8.69 23.96
C GLN A 232 15.42 9.21 22.53
N SER A 233 15.02 8.34 21.60
CA SER A 233 14.63 8.68 20.23
C SER A 233 13.56 9.77 20.15
N LEU A 234 12.63 9.83 21.10
CA LEU A 234 11.58 10.85 21.17
C LEU A 234 12.09 12.19 21.72
N LEU A 235 13.15 12.18 22.55
CA LEU A 235 13.65 13.37 23.25
C LEU A 235 14.59 14.23 22.39
N GLU A 236 15.09 13.69 21.28
CA GLU A 236 15.95 14.38 20.32
C GLU A 236 15.12 15.17 19.28
N LEU A 237 15.02 16.50 19.46
CA LEU A 237 14.23 17.38 18.59
C LEU A 237 14.60 17.33 17.09
N THR A 238 15.83 16.95 16.75
CA THR A 238 16.30 16.77 15.36
C THR A 238 15.89 15.43 14.74
N ASN A 239 15.48 14.48 15.58
CA ASN A 239 15.03 13.13 15.20
C ASN A 239 13.53 13.08 14.91
N LEU A 240 12.74 14.02 15.47
CA LEU A 240 11.30 14.12 15.29
C LEU A 240 10.98 14.76 13.92
N ARG A 241 10.41 13.95 13.04
CA ARG A 241 10.09 14.26 11.66
C ARG A 241 8.58 14.15 11.41
N VAL A 242 8.11 14.84 10.38
CA VAL A 242 6.75 14.74 9.86
C VAL A 242 6.82 14.55 8.35
N ASP A 243 6.08 13.56 7.84
CA ASP A 243 6.02 13.23 6.41
C ASP A 243 5.00 14.08 5.64
N GLU A 244 4.86 13.81 4.34
CA GLU A 244 3.88 14.45 3.46
C GLU A 244 2.42 14.13 3.82
N ASP A 245 2.18 13.01 4.50
CA ASP A 245 0.87 12.58 4.97
C ASP A 245 0.55 13.15 6.38
N GLN A 246 1.44 13.98 6.94
CA GLN A 246 1.40 14.58 8.27
C GLN A 246 1.52 13.57 9.43
N ALA A 247 1.96 12.33 9.15
CA ALA A 247 2.29 11.36 10.17
C ALA A 247 3.59 11.75 10.89
N LEU A 248 3.64 11.50 12.20
CA LEU A 248 4.86 11.66 12.99
C LEU A 248 5.79 10.48 12.73
N GLY A 249 7.09 10.72 12.60
CA GLY A 249 8.08 9.65 12.63
C GLY A 249 9.44 10.04 13.15
N LEU A 250 10.25 9.02 13.41
CA LEU A 250 11.63 9.11 13.84
C LEU A 250 12.56 8.98 12.64
N GLU A 251 13.67 9.72 12.62
CA GLU A 251 14.77 9.54 11.65
C GLU A 251 15.61 8.29 11.98
N ARG A 252 15.74 7.95 13.28
CA ARG A 252 16.41 6.74 13.78
C ARG A 252 16.02 6.43 15.23
N LEU A 253 16.43 5.26 15.72
CA LEU A 253 16.37 4.87 17.13
C LEU A 253 17.69 5.13 17.86
N TYR A 254 17.59 5.59 19.11
CA TYR A 254 18.68 5.83 20.04
C TYR A 254 18.50 4.95 21.28
N LEU A 255 19.49 4.12 21.58
CA LEU A 255 19.54 3.33 22.80
C LEU A 255 19.74 4.24 24.04
N GLU A 256 18.91 4.03 25.06
CA GLU A 256 19.05 4.61 26.39
C GLU A 256 20.36 4.12 27.04
N ARG A 257 20.87 4.90 28.01
CA ARG A 257 22.02 4.50 28.83
C ARG A 257 21.51 4.01 30.18
N GLU A 258 21.98 2.84 30.61
CA GLU A 258 21.61 2.21 31.89
C GLU A 258 21.81 3.13 33.12
N GLU A 259 22.68 4.14 33.00
CA GLU A 259 23.01 5.12 34.04
C GLU A 259 21.90 6.14 34.34
N ASN A 260 20.88 6.31 33.48
CA ASN A 260 19.78 7.26 33.73
C ASN A 260 18.45 6.80 33.07
N PRO A 261 17.52 6.21 33.83
CA PRO A 261 16.22 5.77 33.30
C PRO A 261 15.32 6.96 32.96
N LEU A 262 14.77 6.95 31.75
CA LEU A 262 13.86 8.00 31.26
C LEU A 262 12.44 7.83 31.83
N SER A 263 11.72 8.95 31.95
CA SER A 263 10.38 9.03 32.55
C SER A 263 9.44 9.95 31.76
N LEU A 264 8.14 9.88 32.01
CA LEU A 264 7.16 10.78 31.38
C LEU A 264 7.39 12.28 31.72
N GLU A 265 8.17 12.58 32.78
CA GLU A 265 8.65 13.94 33.05
C GLU A 265 9.51 14.47 31.89
N ASP A 266 10.41 13.65 31.34
CA ASP A 266 11.32 14.03 30.27
C ASP A 266 10.57 14.32 28.96
N LEU A 267 9.50 13.56 28.70
CA LEU A 267 8.55 13.80 27.61
C LEU A 267 7.77 15.10 27.83
N GLY A 268 7.30 15.36 29.05
CA GLY A 268 6.69 16.64 29.45
C GLY A 268 7.63 17.84 29.25
N GLN A 269 8.90 17.72 29.66
CA GLN A 269 9.92 18.75 29.47
C GLN A 269 10.25 19.00 27.98
N LEU A 270 10.13 17.98 27.12
CA LEU A 270 10.21 18.14 25.66
C LEU A 270 9.00 18.88 25.10
N TRP A 271 7.79 18.49 25.48
CA TRP A 271 6.56 19.14 25.04
C TRP A 271 6.50 20.60 25.50
N GLN A 272 6.96 20.91 26.71
CA GLN A 272 7.11 22.28 27.21
C GLN A 272 8.11 23.10 26.37
N ARG A 273 9.21 22.50 25.91
CA ARG A 273 10.18 23.16 25.00
C ARG A 273 9.53 23.50 23.65
N LEU A 274 8.80 22.56 23.04
CA LEU A 274 8.05 22.78 21.80
C LEU A 274 6.98 23.87 21.97
N PHE A 275 6.19 23.81 23.06
CA PHE A 275 5.14 24.78 23.37
C PHE A 275 5.68 26.20 23.58
N ASN A 276 6.84 26.33 24.25
CA ASN A 276 7.50 27.62 24.46
C ASN A 276 8.05 28.23 23.14
N GLN A 277 8.32 27.40 22.13
CA GLN A 277 8.84 27.85 20.82
C GLN A 277 7.74 28.32 19.86
N SER A 278 6.53 27.77 19.93
CA SER A 278 5.48 28.03 18.93
C SER A 278 4.64 29.30 19.14
N GLN A 279 4.84 30.03 20.25
CA GLN A 279 4.01 31.18 20.65
C GLN A 279 2.49 30.90 20.78
N ARG A 280 2.04 29.63 20.71
CA ARG A 280 0.63 29.19 20.80
C ARG A 280 0.06 29.26 22.23
N THR A 281 0.19 30.41 22.88
CA THR A 281 -0.17 30.67 24.29
C THR A 281 -1.66 30.53 24.63
N GLN A 282 -2.53 30.27 23.65
CA GLN A 282 -3.98 30.12 23.81
C GLN A 282 -4.44 28.67 24.04
N PHE A 283 -3.57 27.66 23.96
CA PHE A 283 -3.97 26.26 24.11
C PHE A 283 -3.94 25.81 25.58
N THR A 284 -4.82 26.39 26.40
CA THR A 284 -4.80 26.28 27.87
C THR A 284 -4.94 24.86 28.40
N SER A 285 -5.88 24.04 27.86
CA SER A 285 -6.07 22.65 28.30
C SER A 285 -4.79 21.83 28.09
N LEU A 286 -4.17 21.92 26.91
CA LEU A 286 -2.88 21.25 26.64
C LEU A 286 -1.76 21.74 27.56
N SER A 287 -1.67 23.05 27.83
CA SER A 287 -0.67 23.59 28.76
C SER A 287 -0.83 23.03 30.19
N THR A 288 -2.04 22.59 30.55
CA THR A 288 -2.31 21.93 31.83
C THR A 288 -1.75 20.51 31.86
N VAL A 289 -1.97 19.72 30.80
CA VAL A 289 -1.42 18.36 30.66
C VAL A 289 0.12 18.38 30.61
N VAL A 290 0.71 19.31 29.86
CA VAL A 290 2.17 19.50 29.82
C VAL A 290 2.73 19.84 31.21
N ARG A 291 2.04 20.70 31.97
CA ARG A 291 2.39 20.98 33.37
C ARG A 291 2.29 19.74 34.25
N GLN A 292 1.24 18.93 34.09
CA GLN A 292 0.99 17.72 34.89
C GLN A 292 2.04 16.63 34.67
N LEU A 293 2.51 16.45 33.42
CA LEU A 293 3.68 15.61 33.13
C LEU A 293 4.94 16.13 33.83
N CYS A 294 5.18 17.45 33.76
CA CYS A 294 6.33 18.07 34.43
C CYS A 294 6.27 18.01 35.97
N THR A 295 5.08 17.86 36.58
CA THR A 295 4.91 17.75 38.04
C THR A 295 4.69 16.32 38.55
N LYS A 296 4.65 15.32 37.65
CA LYS A 296 4.32 13.90 37.96
C LYS A 296 2.92 13.74 38.57
N GLU A 297 1.97 14.54 38.07
CA GLU A 297 0.54 14.34 38.31
C GLU A 297 -0.09 13.33 37.33
N ILE A 298 0.64 12.94 36.28
CA ILE A 298 0.33 11.85 35.36
C ILE A 298 1.51 10.87 35.43
N GLU A 299 1.26 9.63 35.84
CA GLU A 299 2.31 8.60 36.00
C GLU A 299 2.22 7.50 34.93
N THR A 300 1.08 7.35 34.25
CA THR A 300 0.84 6.33 33.21
C THR A 300 0.60 6.93 31.81
N ILE A 301 0.76 6.09 30.79
CA ILE A 301 0.50 6.47 29.39
C ILE A 301 -1.00 6.48 29.11
N GLU A 302 -1.75 5.60 29.78
CA GLU A 302 -3.19 5.47 29.72
C GLU A 302 -3.90 6.74 30.22
N GLU A 303 -3.45 7.30 31.36
CA GLU A 303 -3.88 8.62 31.86
C GLU A 303 -3.55 9.73 30.86
N LEU A 304 -2.32 9.76 30.33
CA LEU A 304 -1.88 10.77 29.38
C LEU A 304 -2.76 10.79 28.11
N ARG A 305 -3.00 9.62 27.51
CA ARG A 305 -3.80 9.49 26.29
C ARG A 305 -5.27 9.78 26.53
N SER A 306 -5.81 9.41 27.70
CA SER A 306 -7.15 9.81 28.15
C SER A 306 -7.29 11.34 28.25
N HIS A 307 -6.30 12.01 28.84
CA HIS A 307 -6.26 13.47 28.91
C HIS A 307 -6.14 14.15 27.54
N LEU A 308 -5.36 13.59 26.60
CA LEU A 308 -5.30 14.10 25.22
C LEU A 308 -6.64 13.95 24.48
N GLN A 309 -7.33 12.82 24.65
CA GLN A 309 -8.65 12.60 24.05
C GLN A 309 -9.68 13.58 24.58
N GLY A 310 -9.75 13.80 25.90
CA GLY A 310 -10.69 14.78 26.48
C GLY A 310 -10.50 16.20 25.93
N ILE A 311 -9.26 16.60 25.61
CA ILE A 311 -8.98 17.89 24.97
C ILE A 311 -9.39 17.90 23.49
N ALA A 312 -9.31 16.76 22.79
CA ALA A 312 -9.84 16.65 21.43
C ALA A 312 -11.38 16.81 21.45
N ASP A 313 -12.05 16.09 22.35
CA ASP A 313 -13.50 16.11 22.54
C ASP A 313 -14.00 17.54 22.90
N GLU A 314 -13.31 18.23 23.83
CA GLU A 314 -13.56 19.65 24.15
C GLU A 314 -13.50 20.55 22.91
N GLN A 315 -12.50 20.35 22.05
CA GLN A 315 -12.27 21.19 20.87
C GLN A 315 -13.19 20.85 19.68
N GLU A 316 -13.71 19.62 19.59
CA GLU A 316 -14.81 19.31 18.67
C GLU A 316 -16.14 19.96 19.14
N TYR A 317 -16.38 20.06 20.45
CA TYR A 317 -17.58 20.71 21.00
C TYR A 317 -17.61 22.24 20.76
N ASP A 318 -16.46 22.93 20.96
CA ASP A 318 -16.30 24.36 20.64
C ASP A 318 -16.61 24.67 19.16
N LEU A 319 -16.23 23.75 18.24
CA LEU A 319 -16.50 23.86 16.81
C LEU A 319 -17.99 23.66 16.48
N TYR A 320 -18.71 22.86 17.28
CA TYR A 320 -20.13 22.59 17.08
C TYR A 320 -21.02 23.78 17.50
N ASP A 321 -20.75 24.41 18.65
CA ASP A 321 -21.48 25.61 19.11
C ASP A 321 -21.23 26.81 18.17
N SER A 322 -19.96 27.08 17.84
CA SER A 322 -19.61 28.14 16.89
C SER A 322 -20.16 27.90 15.47
N GLY A 323 -20.28 26.64 15.04
CA GLY A 323 -21.00 26.24 13.84
C GLY A 323 -22.51 26.48 13.92
N MET A 324 -23.14 26.12 15.04
CA MET A 324 -24.58 26.35 15.26
C MET A 324 -24.91 27.84 15.25
N GLN A 325 -24.14 28.70 15.92
CA GLN A 325 -24.38 30.15 15.95
C GLN A 325 -24.32 30.80 14.56
N LEU A 326 -23.46 30.29 13.66
CA LEU A 326 -23.45 30.70 12.25
C LEU A 326 -24.73 30.27 11.51
N THR A 327 -25.24 29.07 11.76
CA THR A 327 -26.53 28.62 11.18
C THR A 327 -27.73 29.32 11.79
N GLU A 328 -27.73 29.65 13.07
CA GLU A 328 -28.83 30.32 13.78
C GLU A 328 -29.01 31.77 13.29
N ALA A 329 -27.90 32.45 12.97
CA ALA A 329 -27.92 33.75 12.31
C ALA A 329 -28.57 33.71 10.91
N VAL A 330 -28.36 32.64 10.14
CA VAL A 330 -28.97 32.44 8.81
C VAL A 330 -30.44 32.00 8.92
N LEU A 331 -30.75 31.09 9.84
CA LEU A 331 -32.12 30.62 10.12
C LEU A 331 -33.00 31.75 10.66
N SER A 332 -32.44 32.72 11.39
CA SER A 332 -33.15 33.90 11.88
C SER A 332 -33.68 34.82 10.77
N GLU A 333 -33.13 34.80 9.55
CA GLU A 333 -33.73 35.49 8.40
C GLU A 333 -34.82 34.66 7.70
N MET A 334 -34.84 33.34 7.88
CA MET A 334 -35.79 32.42 7.23
C MET A 334 -36.99 32.03 8.11
N ALA A 335 -36.87 32.15 9.45
CA ALA A 335 -37.90 31.81 10.43
C ALA A 335 -39.04 32.86 10.51
N ARG A 336 -39.79 33.03 9.40
CA ARG A 336 -41.07 33.76 9.35
C ARG A 336 -42.16 32.96 8.61
N ALA A 337 -42.39 31.73 9.08
CA ALA A 337 -43.57 30.94 8.75
C ALA A 337 -43.96 30.07 9.96
N ASP A 338 -45.24 30.04 10.31
CA ASP A 338 -45.75 29.27 11.46
C ASP A 338 -45.93 27.78 11.13
N THR A 339 -45.57 26.87 12.05
CA THR A 339 -46.42 25.74 12.53
C THR A 339 -45.72 24.93 13.65
N GLU A 340 -46.51 24.17 14.42
CA GLU A 340 -46.09 23.47 15.64
C GLU A 340 -45.61 22.02 15.38
N PRO A 341 -44.72 21.45 16.22
CA PRO A 341 -44.26 20.06 16.13
C PRO A 341 -45.16 19.07 16.90
N PRO A 342 -45.17 17.77 16.53
CA PRO A 342 -45.77 16.68 17.32
C PRO A 342 -44.78 16.04 18.32
N ASP A 343 -45.32 15.34 19.32
CA ASP A 343 -44.58 14.75 20.46
C ASP A 343 -43.64 13.57 20.11
N SER A 344 -42.68 13.30 21.01
CA SER A 344 -41.66 12.26 20.88
C SER A 344 -41.42 11.47 22.19
N GLU A 345 -42.28 10.47 22.48
CA GLU A 345 -42.09 9.52 23.60
C GLU A 345 -42.46 8.06 23.23
N GLU A 346 -41.78 7.45 22.23
CA GLU A 346 -41.91 5.99 22.01
C GLU A 346 -40.73 5.38 21.23
N LEU A 347 -39.54 5.19 21.87
CA LEU A 347 -38.45 4.32 21.33
C LEU A 347 -37.31 3.98 22.33
N LEU A 348 -37.55 3.94 23.65
CA LEU A 348 -36.54 3.60 24.67
C LEU A 348 -36.99 2.45 25.59
N SER A 349 -36.79 1.20 25.12
CA SER A 349 -37.08 -0.01 25.92
C SER A 349 -36.18 -1.22 25.65
N ASP A 350 -35.65 -1.39 24.43
CA ASP A 350 -35.23 -2.73 23.95
C ASP A 350 -33.72 -3.04 24.06
N LEU A 351 -32.91 -2.10 24.58
CA LEU A 351 -31.45 -2.27 24.76
C LEU A 351 -31.07 -2.69 26.18
N SER A 352 -31.53 -3.87 26.62
CA SER A 352 -31.15 -4.42 27.93
C SER A 352 -31.01 -5.96 27.99
N ALA A 353 -30.52 -6.60 26.92
CA ALA A 353 -30.21 -8.03 26.93
C ALA A 353 -29.19 -8.49 25.85
N LYS A 354 -27.88 -8.35 26.11
CA LYS A 354 -26.78 -9.27 25.66
C LYS A 354 -25.39 -8.74 26.05
N GLU A 355 -24.98 -8.94 27.29
CA GLU A 355 -23.57 -8.96 27.68
C GLU A 355 -23.20 -10.38 28.11
N GLN A 356 -22.14 -10.95 27.50
CA GLN A 356 -21.23 -12.00 28.01
C GLN A 356 -20.62 -12.81 26.85
N GLN A 357 -19.39 -12.46 26.45
CA GLN A 357 -18.24 -13.39 26.27
C GLN A 357 -17.06 -12.67 25.59
N GLY A 358 -15.85 -12.84 26.14
CA GLY A 358 -14.57 -12.42 25.53
C GLY A 358 -13.95 -11.18 26.18
N ASP A 359 -12.92 -11.38 27.02
CA ASP A 359 -12.01 -10.30 27.46
C ASP A 359 -10.94 -10.06 26.38
N GLU A 360 -11.33 -9.44 25.27
CA GLU A 360 -10.41 -8.74 24.37
C GLU A 360 -10.77 -7.25 24.40
N MET A 361 -9.81 -6.40 24.75
CA MET A 361 -10.01 -4.96 24.80
C MET A 361 -10.40 -4.44 23.41
N PRO A 362 -11.55 -3.76 23.23
CA PRO A 362 -11.93 -3.20 21.95
C PRO A 362 -10.91 -2.11 21.56
N THR A 363 -10.05 -2.43 20.59
CA THR A 363 -9.07 -1.47 20.05
C THR A 363 -9.81 -0.22 19.62
N VAL A 364 -9.42 0.93 20.18
CA VAL A 364 -10.11 2.21 19.96
C VAL A 364 -9.84 2.69 18.53
N LEU A 365 -10.67 2.20 17.61
CA LEU A 365 -10.79 2.77 16.28
C LEU A 365 -11.38 4.17 16.42
N LEU A 366 -10.56 5.18 16.17
CA LEU A 366 -11.05 6.51 15.83
C LEU A 366 -11.79 6.40 14.49
N PRO A 367 -12.91 7.12 14.28
CA PRO A 367 -13.47 7.24 12.95
C PRO A 367 -12.39 7.81 12.01
N MET A 368 -12.35 7.36 10.75
CA MET A 368 -11.36 7.81 9.76
C MET A 368 -12.00 8.73 8.72
N SER A 369 -11.19 9.65 8.17
CA SER A 369 -11.57 10.62 7.15
C SER A 369 -10.61 10.55 5.96
N LEU A 370 -11.12 10.84 4.77
CA LEU A 370 -10.35 10.80 3.54
C LEU A 370 -9.31 11.94 3.48
N GLN A 371 -8.08 11.61 3.09
CA GLN A 371 -6.95 12.53 2.93
C GLN A 371 -6.46 12.63 1.48
N SER A 372 -6.48 11.53 0.73
CA SER A 372 -6.41 11.54 -0.72
C SER A 372 -7.15 10.33 -1.29
N LEU A 373 -7.64 10.50 -2.51
CA LEU A 373 -8.13 9.46 -3.38
C LEU A 373 -7.44 9.72 -4.71
N ASP A 374 -6.40 8.94 -4.98
CA ASP A 374 -5.63 9.00 -6.22
C ASP A 374 -5.87 7.70 -6.99
N ASP A 375 -6.17 7.78 -8.28
CA ASP A 375 -6.46 6.61 -9.11
C ASP A 375 -5.77 6.69 -10.47
N LEU A 376 -5.51 5.53 -11.05
CA LEU A 376 -5.03 5.38 -12.41
C LEU A 376 -5.45 4.00 -12.96
N GLY A 377 -5.81 3.95 -14.25
CA GLY A 377 -6.03 2.71 -14.98
C GLY A 377 -5.16 2.64 -16.23
N ILE A 378 -4.73 1.44 -16.57
CA ILE A 378 -3.95 1.13 -17.78
C ILE A 378 -4.44 -0.20 -18.37
N THR A 379 -4.29 -0.35 -19.68
CA THR A 379 -4.55 -1.61 -20.39
C THR A 379 -3.50 -1.80 -21.47
N ASP A 380 -3.07 -3.03 -21.68
CA ASP A 380 -2.14 -3.44 -22.72
C ASP A 380 -2.66 -4.69 -23.45
N ILE A 381 -2.30 -4.84 -24.72
CA ILE A 381 -2.73 -5.97 -25.55
C ILE A 381 -2.06 -7.28 -25.12
N GLY A 382 -0.90 -7.21 -24.47
CA GLY A 382 -0.02 -8.36 -24.29
C GLY A 382 0.83 -8.62 -25.54
N HIS A 383 1.82 -9.48 -25.40
CA HIS A 383 2.78 -9.81 -26.46
C HIS A 383 2.27 -10.81 -27.53
N GLN A 384 1.11 -11.45 -27.34
CA GLN A 384 0.63 -12.53 -28.23
C GLN A 384 -0.82 -12.40 -28.75
N ARG A 385 -1.63 -11.46 -28.24
CA ARG A 385 -2.97 -11.17 -28.79
C ARG A 385 -2.86 -10.18 -29.96
N ASP A 386 -3.79 -10.25 -30.93
CA ASP A 386 -3.87 -9.31 -32.07
C ASP A 386 -4.65 -8.01 -31.74
N HIS A 387 -5.37 -8.00 -30.62
CA HIS A 387 -6.39 -7.04 -30.23
C HIS A 387 -6.64 -7.14 -28.71
N ASN A 388 -7.41 -6.19 -28.16
CA ASN A 388 -7.77 -6.17 -26.75
C ASN A 388 -9.26 -6.48 -26.57
N GLU A 389 -9.61 -7.50 -25.78
CA GLU A 389 -11.01 -7.79 -25.40
C GLU A 389 -11.36 -7.22 -24.01
N ASP A 390 -10.37 -6.75 -23.22
CA ASP A 390 -10.61 -6.03 -21.97
C ASP A 390 -11.21 -4.64 -22.20
N CYS A 391 -12.01 -4.19 -21.23
CA CYS A 391 -12.40 -2.79 -21.09
C CYS A 391 -12.42 -2.36 -19.63
N PHE A 392 -12.06 -1.10 -19.37
CA PHE A 392 -12.15 -0.51 -18.04
C PHE A 392 -12.78 0.89 -18.06
N GLY A 393 -13.34 1.30 -16.92
CA GLY A 393 -13.99 2.58 -16.74
C GLY A 393 -13.73 3.16 -15.35
N ILE A 394 -13.43 4.45 -15.31
CA ILE A 394 -13.10 5.21 -14.10
C ILE A 394 -13.96 6.49 -14.06
N GLN A 395 -14.61 6.75 -12.94
CA GLN A 395 -15.33 8.00 -12.68
C GLN A 395 -15.10 8.47 -11.24
N THR A 396 -14.07 9.29 -11.03
CA THR A 396 -13.72 9.85 -9.70
C THR A 396 -14.14 11.32 -9.57
N GLN A 397 -14.66 11.68 -8.39
CA GLN A 397 -14.99 13.04 -7.98
C GLN A 397 -14.40 13.32 -6.59
N VAL A 398 -13.45 14.25 -6.50
CA VAL A 398 -12.86 14.70 -5.23
C VAL A 398 -13.24 16.15 -4.96
N LYS A 399 -14.14 16.36 -4.00
CA LYS A 399 -14.52 17.68 -3.49
C LYS A 399 -13.57 18.07 -2.37
N LYS A 400 -12.83 19.17 -2.54
CA LYS A 400 -11.91 19.73 -1.53
C LYS A 400 -12.53 21.02 -1.00
N GLN A 401 -12.65 21.12 0.32
CA GLN A 401 -13.04 22.33 1.03
C GLN A 401 -11.89 22.76 1.93
N GLU A 402 -11.47 24.02 1.81
CA GLU A 402 -10.38 24.60 2.60
C GLU A 402 -10.91 25.88 3.26
N ASN A 403 -10.71 25.99 4.57
CA ASN A 403 -11.09 27.14 5.37
C ASN A 403 -10.00 27.42 6.44
N PRO A 404 -10.05 28.54 7.19
CA PRO A 404 -9.01 28.87 8.18
C PRO A 404 -8.92 27.93 9.41
N ILE A 405 -9.78 26.92 9.51
CA ILE A 405 -9.84 25.93 10.60
C ILE A 405 -9.25 24.59 10.12
N GLY A 406 -9.34 24.29 8.82
CA GLY A 406 -8.68 23.15 8.21
C GLY A 406 -9.13 22.85 6.78
N ARG A 407 -8.69 21.68 6.30
CA ARG A 407 -9.05 21.11 5.00
C ARG A 407 -9.87 19.84 5.19
N THR A 408 -11.00 19.76 4.50
CA THR A 408 -11.89 18.60 4.42
C THR A 408 -11.95 18.12 2.99
N ILE A 409 -11.93 16.80 2.81
CA ILE A 409 -11.94 16.16 1.49
C ILE A 409 -13.06 15.12 1.50
N GLN A 410 -13.93 15.21 0.49
CA GLN A 410 -14.93 14.18 0.20
C GLN A 410 -14.60 13.57 -1.15
N GLY A 411 -14.53 12.25 -1.22
CA GLY A 411 -14.14 11.50 -2.42
C GLY A 411 -15.21 10.48 -2.76
N ARG A 412 -15.56 10.41 -4.03
CA ARG A 412 -16.46 9.40 -4.58
C ARG A 412 -15.88 8.85 -5.87
N GLY A 413 -15.85 7.53 -6.02
CA GLY A 413 -15.26 6.88 -7.19
C GLY A 413 -16.03 5.64 -7.63
N LEU A 414 -16.13 5.44 -8.93
CA LEU A 414 -16.61 4.21 -9.58
C LEU A 414 -15.50 3.68 -10.49
N TYR A 415 -15.09 2.44 -10.25
CA TYR A 415 -14.04 1.74 -10.99
C TYR A 415 -14.63 0.42 -11.49
N ILE A 416 -14.51 0.13 -12.78
CA ILE A 416 -15.08 -1.04 -13.44
C ILE A 416 -14.00 -1.63 -14.34
N LEU A 417 -13.75 -2.93 -14.24
CA LEU A 417 -12.91 -3.70 -15.15
C LEU A 417 -13.69 -4.94 -15.61
N CYS A 418 -13.61 -5.21 -16.91
CA CYS A 418 -14.39 -6.21 -17.62
C CYS A 418 -13.50 -6.89 -18.67
N ASP A 419 -13.22 -8.18 -18.49
CA ASP A 419 -12.48 -9.03 -19.43
C ASP A 419 -13.46 -9.70 -20.40
N GLY A 420 -13.24 -9.52 -21.70
CA GLY A 420 -14.17 -9.87 -22.77
C GLY A 420 -13.91 -11.23 -23.41
N MET A 421 -14.96 -12.06 -23.50
CA MET A 421 -14.89 -13.38 -24.14
C MET A 421 -16.03 -13.65 -25.15
N GLY A 422 -15.83 -14.68 -25.97
CA GLY A 422 -16.72 -15.08 -27.07
C GLY A 422 -16.05 -15.05 -28.45
N GLY A 423 -14.74 -14.76 -28.49
CA GLY A 423 -13.94 -14.57 -29.69
C GLY A 423 -13.87 -13.10 -30.09
N HIS A 424 -12.79 -12.74 -30.78
CA HIS A 424 -12.20 -11.39 -30.80
C HIS A 424 -13.17 -10.21 -30.98
N ALA A 425 -14.02 -10.25 -32.01
CA ALA A 425 -15.02 -9.19 -32.28
C ALA A 425 -16.33 -9.33 -31.47
N ALA A 426 -16.30 -10.08 -30.37
CA ALA A 426 -17.43 -10.34 -29.49
C ALA A 426 -17.08 -10.05 -28.02
N GLY A 427 -15.87 -10.38 -27.55
CA GLY A 427 -15.40 -10.03 -26.20
C GLY A 427 -15.34 -8.52 -25.98
N GLU A 428 -14.63 -7.79 -26.85
CA GLU A 428 -14.54 -6.32 -26.88
C GLU A 428 -15.92 -5.63 -26.78
N VAL A 429 -16.92 -6.20 -27.47
CA VAL A 429 -18.29 -5.67 -27.49
C VAL A 429 -19.03 -5.91 -26.16
N ALA A 430 -18.76 -7.02 -25.47
CA ALA A 430 -19.38 -7.31 -24.18
C ALA A 430 -18.76 -6.49 -23.04
N SER A 431 -17.43 -6.42 -22.97
CA SER A 431 -16.71 -5.68 -21.93
C SER A 431 -16.98 -4.18 -22.01
N SER A 432 -16.87 -3.59 -23.21
CA SER A 432 -17.20 -2.18 -23.45
C SER A 432 -18.65 -1.84 -23.09
N MET A 433 -19.59 -2.73 -23.43
CA MET A 433 -21.01 -2.55 -23.08
C MET A 433 -21.28 -2.66 -21.58
N ALA A 434 -20.59 -3.57 -20.88
CA ALA A 434 -20.72 -3.67 -19.43
C ALA A 434 -20.29 -2.38 -18.74
N VAL A 435 -19.15 -1.81 -19.15
CA VAL A 435 -18.66 -0.52 -18.66
C VAL A 435 -19.67 0.61 -18.93
N GLU A 436 -20.22 0.72 -20.14
CA GLU A 436 -21.20 1.78 -20.47
C GLU A 436 -22.50 1.65 -19.65
N VAL A 437 -23.06 0.44 -19.54
CA VAL A 437 -24.34 0.23 -18.83
C VAL A 437 -24.19 0.48 -17.33
N LEU A 438 -23.11 0.01 -16.70
CA LEU A 438 -22.83 0.26 -15.29
C LEU A 438 -22.59 1.75 -15.00
N GLN A 439 -21.80 2.44 -15.83
CA GLN A 439 -21.58 3.89 -15.69
C GLN A 439 -22.89 4.68 -15.77
N ASN A 440 -23.78 4.37 -16.71
CA ASN A 440 -25.07 5.02 -16.80
C ASN A 440 -26.00 4.65 -15.62
N TYR A 441 -26.02 3.40 -15.19
CA TYR A 441 -26.81 2.96 -14.03
C TYR A 441 -26.43 3.75 -12.76
N PHE A 442 -25.15 3.87 -12.42
CA PHE A 442 -24.73 4.56 -11.20
C PHE A 442 -24.83 6.09 -11.29
N LYS A 443 -24.68 6.67 -12.48
CA LYS A 443 -24.95 8.08 -12.75
C LYS A 443 -26.41 8.47 -12.48
N GLU A 444 -27.36 7.55 -12.68
CA GLU A 444 -28.78 7.75 -12.37
C GLU A 444 -29.13 7.35 -10.92
N ASN A 445 -28.67 6.20 -10.45
CA ASN A 445 -29.17 5.55 -9.22
C ASN A 445 -28.36 5.84 -7.95
N TRP A 446 -27.14 6.39 -8.05
CA TRP A 446 -26.31 6.77 -6.89
C TRP A 446 -26.19 8.28 -6.81
N GLN A 447 -26.98 8.91 -5.94
CA GLN A 447 -26.98 10.36 -5.71
C GLN A 447 -26.41 10.69 -4.32
N ASP A 448 -27.24 10.60 -3.28
CA ASP A 448 -26.94 11.12 -1.93
C ASP A 448 -26.55 10.06 -0.88
N GLN A 449 -26.70 8.77 -1.19
CA GLN A 449 -26.41 7.66 -0.28
C GLN A 449 -25.61 6.57 -0.99
N PHE A 450 -24.67 5.96 -0.28
CA PHE A 450 -23.92 4.80 -0.77
C PHE A 450 -24.84 3.65 -1.18
N PRO A 451 -24.62 2.98 -2.33
CA PRO A 451 -25.53 1.93 -2.81
C PRO A 451 -25.61 0.72 -1.89
N THR A 452 -26.84 0.24 -1.66
CA THR A 452 -27.11 -1.00 -0.93
C THR A 452 -26.76 -2.23 -1.77
N GLU A 453 -26.64 -3.40 -1.12
CA GLU A 453 -26.40 -4.68 -1.80
C GLU A 453 -27.42 -4.94 -2.92
N ASP A 454 -28.71 -4.71 -2.67
CA ASP A 454 -29.76 -4.84 -3.70
C ASP A 454 -29.52 -3.93 -4.91
N SER A 455 -29.06 -2.69 -4.69
CA SER A 455 -28.77 -1.74 -5.77
C SER A 455 -27.54 -2.17 -6.58
N LEU A 456 -26.52 -2.71 -5.90
CA LEU A 456 -25.32 -3.28 -6.52
C LEU A 456 -25.68 -4.52 -7.35
N ARG A 457 -26.36 -5.52 -6.76
CA ARG A 457 -26.83 -6.73 -7.47
C ARG A 457 -27.70 -6.37 -8.68
N LYS A 458 -28.62 -5.42 -8.53
CA LYS A 458 -29.48 -4.94 -9.62
C LYS A 458 -28.70 -4.28 -10.77
N SER A 459 -27.62 -3.56 -10.50
CA SER A 459 -26.73 -3.01 -11.55
C SER A 459 -26.16 -4.13 -12.43
N VAL A 460 -25.77 -5.25 -11.82
CA VAL A 460 -25.24 -6.44 -12.51
C VAL A 460 -26.33 -7.12 -13.33
N TYR A 461 -27.54 -7.32 -12.79
CA TYR A 461 -28.64 -7.96 -13.53
C TYR A 461 -29.08 -7.14 -14.74
N VAL A 462 -29.18 -5.81 -14.62
CA VAL A 462 -29.46 -4.90 -15.76
C VAL A 462 -28.38 -5.01 -16.84
N THR A 463 -27.11 -5.06 -16.42
CA THR A 463 -25.96 -5.17 -17.34
C THR A 463 -25.92 -6.52 -18.05
N ASN A 464 -26.12 -7.62 -17.32
CA ASN A 464 -26.24 -8.96 -17.88
C ASN A 464 -27.38 -9.05 -18.89
N GLN A 465 -28.54 -8.46 -18.58
CA GLN A 465 -29.71 -8.51 -19.47
C GLN A 465 -29.45 -7.81 -20.81
N ALA A 466 -28.78 -6.64 -20.82
CA ALA A 466 -28.43 -5.94 -22.05
C ALA A 466 -27.52 -6.78 -22.98
N ILE A 467 -26.49 -7.41 -22.43
CA ILE A 467 -25.55 -8.26 -23.17
C ILE A 467 -26.25 -9.58 -23.60
N PHE A 468 -27.12 -10.12 -22.75
CA PHE A 468 -27.91 -11.31 -23.04
C PHE A 468 -28.89 -11.10 -24.20
N ASP A 469 -29.64 -9.99 -24.22
CA ASP A 469 -30.63 -9.73 -25.28
C ASP A 469 -29.95 -9.59 -26.65
N ILE A 470 -28.78 -8.94 -26.74
CA ILE A 470 -28.02 -8.83 -27.99
C ILE A 470 -27.47 -10.20 -28.44
N ASN A 471 -27.12 -11.10 -27.52
CA ASN A 471 -26.84 -12.49 -27.85
C ASN A 471 -28.07 -13.22 -28.42
N GLN A 472 -29.29 -12.92 -27.94
CA GLN A 472 -30.53 -13.50 -28.47
C GLN A 472 -30.87 -12.93 -29.87
N GLU A 473 -30.80 -11.62 -30.06
CA GLU A 473 -31.09 -10.95 -31.34
C GLU A 473 -30.17 -11.42 -32.47
N ASN A 474 -28.88 -11.58 -32.19
CA ASN A 474 -27.88 -12.06 -33.16
C ASN A 474 -27.87 -13.60 -33.30
N ALA A 475 -28.82 -14.32 -32.67
CA ALA A 475 -28.90 -15.79 -32.63
C ALA A 475 -27.62 -16.50 -32.16
N ARG A 476 -26.77 -15.80 -31.39
CA ARG A 476 -25.46 -16.27 -30.95
C ARG A 476 -25.61 -17.50 -30.05
N SER A 477 -24.88 -18.57 -30.40
CA SER A 477 -25.09 -19.92 -29.86
C SER A 477 -23.76 -20.59 -29.51
N GLY A 478 -23.74 -21.38 -28.43
CA GLY A 478 -22.52 -22.04 -27.95
C GLY A 478 -21.43 -21.03 -27.59
N SER A 479 -20.19 -21.34 -27.98
CA SER A 479 -19.01 -20.47 -27.81
C SER A 479 -19.03 -19.17 -28.63
N GLY A 480 -19.98 -19.01 -29.56
CA GLY A 480 -20.18 -17.76 -30.30
C GLY A 480 -21.05 -16.72 -29.57
N ARG A 481 -21.38 -16.95 -28.29
CA ARG A 481 -22.05 -15.96 -27.42
C ARG A 481 -20.99 -15.07 -26.80
N MET A 482 -21.23 -13.76 -26.85
CA MET A 482 -20.39 -12.79 -26.14
C MET A 482 -20.65 -12.87 -24.64
N GLY A 483 -19.60 -12.64 -23.86
CA GLY A 483 -19.70 -12.48 -22.42
C GLY A 483 -18.54 -11.66 -21.91
N THR A 484 -18.63 -11.25 -20.65
CA THR A 484 -17.54 -10.55 -19.98
C THR A 484 -17.51 -10.91 -18.51
N THR A 485 -16.33 -10.85 -17.91
CA THR A 485 -16.19 -10.78 -16.45
C THR A 485 -16.67 -9.42 -15.94
N LEU A 486 -16.71 -9.27 -14.62
CA LEU A 486 -16.83 -8.00 -13.93
C LEU A 486 -16.07 -8.04 -12.62
N VAL A 487 -15.15 -7.08 -12.43
CA VAL A 487 -14.88 -6.53 -11.09
C VAL A 487 -15.21 -5.05 -11.08
N MET A 488 -15.92 -4.63 -10.04
CA MET A 488 -16.31 -3.25 -9.86
C MET A 488 -16.11 -2.84 -8.41
N MET A 489 -15.54 -1.66 -8.20
CA MET A 489 -15.40 -1.03 -6.91
C MET A 489 -16.06 0.35 -6.89
N LEU A 490 -16.89 0.58 -5.89
CA LEU A 490 -17.40 1.89 -5.52
C LEU A 490 -16.71 2.34 -4.24
N ILE A 491 -16.36 3.63 -4.16
CA ILE A 491 -15.87 4.26 -2.93
C ILE A 491 -16.64 5.55 -2.62
N GLU A 492 -16.93 5.77 -1.34
CA GLU A 492 -17.49 7.01 -0.80
C GLU A 492 -16.83 7.35 0.54
N ASN A 493 -15.86 8.25 0.48
CA ASN A 493 -14.96 8.62 1.57
C ASN A 493 -14.14 7.42 2.08
N THR A 494 -14.59 6.76 3.16
CA THR A 494 -13.96 5.55 3.72
C THR A 494 -14.75 4.27 3.42
N LYS A 495 -15.97 4.37 2.87
CA LYS A 495 -16.80 3.20 2.53
C LYS A 495 -16.44 2.67 1.16
N VAL A 496 -16.21 1.38 1.06
CA VAL A 496 -15.98 0.66 -0.19
C VAL A 496 -17.06 -0.42 -0.37
N GLY A 497 -17.53 -0.57 -1.61
CA GLY A 497 -18.43 -1.63 -2.05
C GLY A 497 -17.84 -2.30 -3.29
N ILE A 498 -17.51 -3.58 -3.20
CA ILE A 498 -16.93 -4.38 -4.27
C ILE A 498 -18.00 -5.35 -4.80
N VAL A 499 -18.01 -5.54 -6.12
CA VAL A 499 -18.93 -6.44 -6.83
C VAL A 499 -18.13 -7.28 -7.82
N HIS A 500 -18.41 -8.59 -7.87
CA HIS A 500 -17.60 -9.56 -8.60
C HIS A 500 -18.44 -10.58 -9.41
N VAL A 501 -18.07 -10.79 -10.67
CA VAL A 501 -18.52 -11.88 -11.56
C VAL A 501 -17.40 -12.26 -12.55
N GLY A 502 -16.41 -13.05 -12.14
CA GLY A 502 -15.51 -13.72 -13.07
C GLY A 502 -14.35 -14.43 -12.37
N ASP A 503 -13.19 -14.34 -12.98
CA ASP A 503 -11.85 -14.71 -12.52
C ASP A 503 -10.95 -13.47 -12.39
N SER A 504 -11.24 -12.39 -13.14
CA SER A 504 -10.67 -11.05 -12.87
C SER A 504 -10.84 -10.66 -11.39
N ARG A 505 -9.80 -10.10 -10.77
CA ARG A 505 -9.67 -10.01 -9.30
C ARG A 505 -9.70 -8.59 -8.75
N VAL A 506 -10.05 -8.48 -7.46
CA VAL A 506 -9.75 -7.30 -6.63
C VAL A 506 -8.82 -7.69 -5.50
N TYR A 507 -7.68 -7.03 -5.42
CA TYR A 507 -6.75 -7.09 -4.30
C TYR A 507 -6.86 -5.82 -3.45
N ARG A 508 -6.67 -6.00 -2.15
CA ARG A 508 -6.39 -4.91 -1.20
C ARG A 508 -4.95 -5.07 -0.71
N LEU A 509 -4.27 -3.95 -0.53
CA LEU A 509 -2.97 -3.88 0.10
C LEU A 509 -3.03 -2.85 1.24
N THR A 510 -2.67 -3.26 2.47
CA THR A 510 -2.40 -2.33 3.58
C THR A 510 -1.05 -2.60 4.21
N ARG A 511 -0.52 -1.62 4.96
CA ARG A 511 0.78 -1.78 5.64
C ARG A 511 0.76 -2.83 6.75
N LYS A 512 -0.38 -3.05 7.42
CA LYS A 512 -0.49 -4.02 8.53
C LYS A 512 -0.88 -5.42 8.09
N ARG A 513 -1.60 -5.57 6.97
CA ARG A 513 -2.06 -6.87 6.45
C ARG A 513 -1.22 -7.41 5.30
N GLY A 514 -0.45 -6.56 4.61
CA GLY A 514 0.14 -6.91 3.33
C GLY A 514 -0.92 -6.98 2.24
N LEU A 515 -0.72 -7.87 1.26
CA LEU A 515 -1.68 -8.16 0.19
C LEU A 515 -2.77 -9.12 0.68
N GLU A 516 -4.03 -8.77 0.42
CA GLU A 516 -5.25 -9.51 0.74
C GLU A 516 -6.09 -9.60 -0.54
N GLN A 517 -6.25 -10.81 -1.12
CA GLN A 517 -7.20 -11.03 -2.22
C GLN A 517 -8.63 -10.93 -1.67
N ILE A 518 -9.47 -10.09 -2.28
CA ILE A 518 -10.83 -9.80 -1.80
C ILE A 518 -11.87 -10.63 -2.54
N THR A 519 -11.70 -10.83 -3.86
CA THR A 519 -12.60 -11.63 -4.69
C THR A 519 -12.25 -13.11 -4.66
N ILE A 520 -13.25 -13.97 -4.82
CA ILE A 520 -13.08 -15.42 -4.96
C ILE A 520 -13.55 -15.84 -6.35
N ASP A 521 -12.64 -16.37 -7.14
CA ASP A 521 -12.80 -16.64 -8.57
C ASP A 521 -13.93 -17.64 -8.86
N HIS A 522 -14.73 -17.35 -9.89
CA HIS A 522 -15.93 -18.11 -10.27
C HIS A 522 -15.63 -19.22 -11.29
N GLU A 523 -14.55 -19.94 -11.09
CA GLU A 523 -14.10 -21.03 -11.95
C GLU A 523 -14.54 -22.42 -11.45
N VAL A 524 -14.30 -23.47 -12.23
CA VAL A 524 -14.58 -24.86 -11.81
C VAL A 524 -13.69 -25.25 -10.64
N GLY A 525 -12.39 -24.95 -10.69
CA GLY A 525 -11.43 -25.31 -9.64
C GLY A 525 -11.90 -24.86 -8.26
N GLN A 526 -12.12 -23.56 -8.11
CA GLN A 526 -12.60 -22.96 -6.87
C GLN A 526 -13.99 -23.45 -6.44
N ARG A 527 -14.91 -23.76 -7.36
CA ARG A 527 -16.19 -24.40 -7.02
C ARG A 527 -16.02 -25.82 -6.47
N GLU A 528 -15.09 -26.62 -7.00
CA GLU A 528 -14.83 -27.95 -6.44
C GLU A 528 -14.16 -27.85 -5.06
N ILE A 529 -13.33 -26.83 -4.81
CA ILE A 529 -12.78 -26.52 -3.47
C ILE A 529 -13.90 -26.19 -2.47
N GLN A 530 -14.89 -25.38 -2.88
CA GLN A 530 -16.09 -25.11 -2.07
C GLN A 530 -16.92 -26.38 -1.78
N HIS A 531 -16.85 -27.41 -2.64
CA HIS A 531 -17.42 -28.74 -2.40
C HIS A 531 -16.54 -29.66 -1.52
N GLY A 532 -15.38 -29.19 -1.05
CA GLY A 532 -14.46 -29.95 -0.19
C GLY A 532 -13.46 -30.83 -0.95
N VAL A 533 -13.19 -30.55 -2.22
CA VAL A 533 -12.04 -31.12 -2.94
C VAL A 533 -10.78 -30.37 -2.52
N ASP A 534 -9.66 -31.09 -2.41
CA ASP A 534 -8.35 -30.48 -2.12
C ASP A 534 -7.91 -29.55 -3.26
N PRO A 535 -7.32 -28.36 -2.98
CA PRO A 535 -6.91 -27.43 -4.03
C PRO A 535 -5.97 -28.02 -5.09
N GLU A 536 -4.98 -28.85 -4.72
CA GLU A 536 -4.08 -29.46 -5.70
C GLU A 536 -4.87 -30.37 -6.67
N LEU A 537 -5.87 -31.09 -6.15
CA LEU A 537 -6.74 -31.95 -6.94
C LEU A 537 -7.73 -31.17 -7.79
N ALA A 538 -8.26 -30.06 -7.28
CA ALA A 538 -9.20 -29.20 -7.99
C ALA A 538 -8.57 -28.52 -9.21
N TYR A 539 -7.38 -27.93 -9.05
CA TYR A 539 -6.64 -27.28 -10.14
C TYR A 539 -5.91 -28.27 -11.07
N SER A 540 -5.72 -29.53 -10.66
CA SER A 540 -5.23 -30.59 -11.57
C SER A 540 -6.18 -30.95 -12.71
N ARG A 541 -7.42 -30.42 -12.71
CA ARG A 541 -8.46 -30.74 -13.68
C ARG A 541 -8.25 -29.98 -15.01
N PRO A 542 -8.43 -30.64 -16.17
CA PRO A 542 -8.40 -29.96 -17.48
C PRO A 542 -9.48 -28.90 -17.69
N ASP A 543 -10.51 -28.85 -16.84
CA ASP A 543 -11.60 -27.87 -16.86
C ASP A 543 -11.54 -26.87 -15.68
N ALA A 544 -10.49 -26.86 -14.85
CA ALA A 544 -10.39 -26.04 -13.63
C ALA A 544 -10.69 -24.56 -13.87
N TYR A 545 -9.91 -23.93 -14.75
CA TYR A 545 -10.02 -22.51 -15.12
C TYR A 545 -11.22 -22.19 -16.04
N GLN A 546 -12.24 -23.06 -16.11
CA GLN A 546 -13.45 -22.75 -16.86
C GLN A 546 -14.42 -21.90 -16.03
N LEU A 547 -14.67 -20.67 -16.46
CA LEU A 547 -15.70 -19.79 -15.90
C LEU A 547 -17.07 -20.47 -15.75
N THR A 548 -17.62 -20.39 -14.54
CA THR A 548 -18.93 -20.95 -14.17
C THR A 548 -20.06 -19.95 -14.36
N GLN A 549 -19.79 -18.66 -14.16
CA GLN A 549 -20.67 -17.52 -14.43
C GLN A 549 -19.91 -16.31 -14.99
N ALA A 550 -20.60 -15.52 -15.82
CA ALA A 550 -20.12 -14.30 -16.48
C ALA A 550 -21.33 -13.52 -17.02
N LEU A 551 -21.15 -12.24 -17.34
CA LEU A 551 -22.23 -11.37 -17.83
C LEU A 551 -22.50 -11.60 -19.31
N GLY A 552 -23.74 -11.97 -19.68
CA GLY A 552 -24.23 -12.05 -21.06
C GLY A 552 -24.51 -13.45 -21.64
N PRO A 553 -23.70 -14.51 -21.36
CA PRO A 553 -23.95 -15.83 -21.92
C PRO A 553 -25.27 -16.46 -21.47
N ARG A 554 -25.78 -16.14 -20.26
CA ARG A 554 -26.99 -16.71 -19.67
C ARG A 554 -27.91 -15.61 -19.10
N SER A 555 -29.17 -15.96 -18.83
CA SER A 555 -30.11 -15.08 -18.12
C SER A 555 -29.77 -14.97 -16.64
N GLU A 556 -30.32 -13.95 -15.97
CA GLU A 556 -30.13 -13.65 -14.54
C GLU A 556 -30.29 -14.87 -13.59
N GLN A 557 -31.10 -15.86 -13.98
CA GLN A 557 -31.36 -17.09 -13.22
C GLN A 557 -30.12 -17.99 -13.03
N PHE A 558 -29.04 -17.72 -13.76
CA PHE A 558 -27.75 -18.43 -13.69
C PHE A 558 -26.60 -17.53 -13.24
N LEU A 559 -26.91 -16.38 -12.65
CA LEU A 559 -25.96 -15.36 -12.25
C LEU A 559 -26.18 -14.99 -10.78
N ASN A 560 -25.19 -15.25 -9.94
CA ASN A 560 -25.14 -14.86 -8.54
C ASN A 560 -23.88 -14.01 -8.32
N PRO A 561 -23.94 -12.68 -8.50
CA PRO A 561 -22.80 -11.82 -8.25
C PRO A 561 -22.43 -11.83 -6.77
N ASP A 562 -21.14 -11.78 -6.47
CA ASP A 562 -20.70 -11.52 -5.10
C ASP A 562 -20.62 -10.03 -4.84
N VAL A 563 -20.94 -9.63 -3.61
CA VAL A 563 -20.95 -8.24 -3.15
C VAL A 563 -20.36 -8.17 -1.75
N GLN A 564 -19.40 -7.28 -1.53
CA GLN A 564 -18.73 -7.09 -0.25
C GLN A 564 -18.60 -5.61 0.09
N PHE A 565 -18.75 -5.28 1.37
CA PHE A 565 -18.52 -3.93 1.90
C PHE A 565 -17.28 -3.92 2.79
N ILE A 566 -16.48 -2.86 2.69
CA ILE A 566 -15.23 -2.66 3.46
C ILE A 566 -15.18 -1.21 3.94
N ASP A 567 -14.95 -1.00 5.24
CA ASP A 567 -14.61 0.32 5.79
C ASP A 567 -13.08 0.49 5.87
N ILE A 568 -12.57 1.58 5.30
CA ILE A 568 -11.14 1.91 5.26
C ILE A 568 -10.71 2.54 6.59
N ALA A 569 -10.10 1.72 7.45
CA ALA A 569 -9.52 2.15 8.74
C ALA A 569 -8.04 2.58 8.67
N GLU A 570 -7.37 2.40 7.53
CA GLU A 570 -5.96 2.76 7.33
C GLU A 570 -5.61 2.90 5.83
N ASP A 571 -4.48 3.56 5.53
CA ASP A 571 -3.89 3.68 4.19
C ASP A 571 -3.97 2.34 3.43
N SER A 572 -4.71 2.36 2.32
CA SER A 572 -5.02 1.17 1.53
C SER A 572 -4.80 1.46 0.05
N ILE A 573 -4.21 0.50 -0.67
CA ILE A 573 -4.35 0.39 -2.12
C ILE A 573 -5.40 -0.67 -2.42
N PHE A 574 -6.25 -0.41 -3.40
CA PHE A 574 -7.04 -1.42 -4.08
C PHE A 574 -6.51 -1.55 -5.51
N LEU A 575 -6.38 -2.77 -6.01
CA LEU A 575 -5.98 -3.08 -7.38
C LEU A 575 -7.02 -4.01 -7.98
N LEU A 576 -7.67 -3.57 -9.05
CA LEU A 576 -8.54 -4.39 -9.90
C LEU A 576 -7.70 -4.86 -11.09
N CYS A 577 -7.76 -6.14 -11.47
CA CYS A 577 -7.01 -6.67 -12.63
C CYS A 577 -7.73 -7.79 -13.39
N SER A 578 -7.45 -7.93 -14.69
CA SER A 578 -7.73 -9.15 -15.47
C SER A 578 -6.73 -10.28 -15.16
N ASP A 579 -7.00 -11.48 -15.67
CA ASP A 579 -6.17 -12.68 -15.46
C ASP A 579 -4.72 -12.47 -15.91
N GLY A 580 -4.49 -11.68 -16.97
CA GLY A 580 -3.19 -11.28 -17.50
C GLY A 580 -2.23 -10.63 -16.48
N LEU A 581 -2.69 -10.18 -15.30
CA LEU A 581 -1.79 -9.94 -14.15
C LEU A 581 -1.87 -11.05 -13.09
N SER A 582 -3.04 -11.54 -12.72
CA SER A 582 -3.20 -12.40 -11.54
C SER A 582 -2.87 -13.88 -11.76
N ASP A 583 -2.74 -14.33 -13.01
CA ASP A 583 -2.33 -15.69 -13.33
C ASP A 583 -0.93 -16.03 -12.79
N ASN A 584 -0.72 -17.33 -12.53
CA ASN A 584 0.54 -17.88 -12.01
C ASN A 584 1.00 -17.28 -10.66
N ASP A 585 0.07 -16.79 -9.82
CA ASP A 585 0.33 -16.13 -8.53
C ASP A 585 1.31 -14.94 -8.64
N LEU A 586 1.34 -14.26 -9.80
CA LEU A 586 2.40 -13.31 -10.14
C LEU A 586 2.42 -12.11 -9.17
N LEU A 587 1.25 -11.56 -8.80
CA LEU A 587 1.17 -10.44 -7.88
C LEU A 587 1.52 -10.86 -6.44
N GLU A 588 1.05 -12.03 -6.00
CA GLU A 588 1.30 -12.62 -4.68
C GLU A 588 2.81 -12.82 -4.44
N ASN A 589 3.54 -13.19 -5.49
CA ASN A 589 4.99 -13.37 -5.45
C ASN A 589 5.79 -12.05 -5.53
N HIS A 590 5.23 -10.97 -6.12
CA HIS A 590 5.95 -9.73 -6.46
C HIS A 590 5.43 -8.44 -5.79
N TRP A 591 4.35 -8.48 -4.99
CA TRP A 591 3.72 -7.27 -4.45
C TRP A 591 4.64 -6.43 -3.56
N GLN A 592 5.59 -7.03 -2.82
CA GLN A 592 6.50 -6.26 -1.95
C GLN A 592 7.41 -5.32 -2.75
N THR A 593 7.72 -5.66 -4.01
CA THR A 593 8.64 -4.88 -4.86
C THR A 593 7.93 -4.00 -5.88
N HIS A 594 6.71 -4.36 -6.30
CA HIS A 594 5.98 -3.65 -7.36
C HIS A 594 4.75 -2.86 -6.87
N LEU A 595 4.06 -3.33 -5.81
CA LEU A 595 2.82 -2.70 -5.31
C LEU A 595 3.01 -1.96 -3.97
N ALA A 596 3.77 -2.53 -3.03
CA ALA A 596 4.04 -1.94 -1.71
C ALA A 596 4.66 -0.53 -1.75
N PRO A 597 5.62 -0.21 -2.65
CA PRO A 597 6.16 1.14 -2.74
C PRO A 597 5.10 2.20 -3.09
N LEU A 598 4.03 1.82 -3.79
CA LEU A 598 3.00 2.74 -4.29
C LEU A 598 2.11 3.28 -3.15
N LEU A 599 2.14 2.67 -1.96
CA LEU A 599 1.51 3.18 -0.73
C LEU A 599 2.11 4.50 -0.24
N SER A 600 3.31 4.91 -0.69
CA SER A 600 3.82 6.27 -0.43
C SER A 600 3.14 7.29 -1.32
N SER A 601 2.71 8.42 -0.75
CA SER A 601 2.16 9.55 -1.51
C SER A 601 3.17 10.17 -2.51
N ARG A 602 4.48 9.96 -2.31
CA ARG A 602 5.55 10.34 -3.25
C ARG A 602 5.64 9.44 -4.49
N ALA A 603 5.10 8.22 -4.46
CA ALA A 603 5.20 7.29 -5.57
C ALA A 603 4.30 7.71 -6.74
N SER A 604 4.86 7.75 -7.96
CA SER A 604 4.08 7.91 -9.19
C SER A 604 3.33 6.63 -9.49
N LEU A 605 2.00 6.75 -9.62
CA LEU A 605 1.16 5.63 -10.03
C LEU A 605 1.44 5.26 -11.49
N ASP A 606 1.75 6.23 -12.35
CA ASP A 606 2.10 6.02 -13.77
C ASP A 606 3.31 5.08 -13.92
N GLN A 607 4.37 5.33 -13.14
CA GLN A 607 5.56 4.48 -13.13
C GLN A 607 5.28 3.12 -12.47
N GLY A 608 4.51 3.10 -11.39
CA GLY A 608 4.10 1.85 -10.74
C GLY A 608 3.32 0.92 -11.66
N LEU A 609 2.34 1.45 -12.39
CA LEU A 609 1.50 0.69 -13.30
C LEU A 609 2.25 0.29 -14.58
N ALA A 610 3.13 1.15 -15.10
CA ALA A 610 4.01 0.77 -16.21
C ALA A 610 4.90 -0.43 -15.83
N ASN A 611 5.51 -0.43 -14.64
CA ASN A 611 6.33 -1.54 -14.15
C ASN A 611 5.50 -2.82 -13.90
N LEU A 612 4.24 -2.71 -13.48
CA LEU A 612 3.33 -3.85 -13.35
C LEU A 612 2.91 -4.43 -14.70
N ILE A 613 2.69 -3.59 -15.73
CA ILE A 613 2.45 -4.05 -17.11
C ILE A 613 3.70 -4.70 -17.71
N GLU A 614 4.90 -4.19 -17.43
CA GLU A 614 6.16 -4.80 -17.87
C GLU A 614 6.34 -6.19 -17.24
N LEU A 615 6.17 -6.32 -15.92
CA LEU A 615 6.20 -7.60 -15.19
C LEU A 615 5.15 -8.61 -15.72
N ALA A 616 3.92 -8.15 -15.95
CA ALA A 616 2.86 -8.98 -16.52
C ALA A 616 3.19 -9.44 -17.94
N ASN A 617 3.75 -8.57 -18.79
CA ASN A 617 4.16 -8.94 -20.15
C ASN A 617 5.37 -9.88 -20.22
N GLU A 618 6.25 -9.89 -19.20
CA GLU A 618 7.35 -10.86 -19.08
C GLU A 618 6.86 -12.27 -18.70
N HIS A 619 5.75 -12.40 -17.96
CA HIS A 619 5.26 -13.66 -17.41
C HIS A 619 3.98 -14.19 -18.08
N ASN A 620 2.94 -13.36 -18.14
CA ASN A 620 1.57 -13.68 -18.55
C ASN A 620 1.15 -13.01 -19.87
N GLY A 621 2.10 -12.39 -20.61
CA GLY A 621 1.88 -11.70 -21.89
C GLY A 621 1.39 -12.57 -23.06
N HIS A 622 0.77 -13.72 -22.79
CA HIS A 622 -0.11 -14.42 -23.72
C HIS A 622 -1.51 -13.78 -23.79
N ASP A 623 -1.91 -13.02 -22.78
CA ASP A 623 -3.24 -12.42 -22.68
C ASP A 623 -3.27 -10.90 -22.60
N ASN A 624 -4.49 -10.34 -22.62
CA ASN A 624 -4.72 -8.93 -22.40
C ASN A 624 -4.48 -8.58 -20.91
N ILE A 625 -3.93 -7.39 -20.64
CA ILE A 625 -3.50 -7.03 -19.28
C ILE A 625 -4.08 -5.68 -18.92
N THR A 626 -5.08 -5.66 -18.04
CA THR A 626 -5.75 -4.44 -17.59
C THR A 626 -5.69 -4.28 -16.08
N LEU A 627 -5.40 -3.07 -15.63
CA LEU A 627 -5.22 -2.71 -14.23
C LEU A 627 -5.99 -1.42 -13.89
N ILE A 628 -6.61 -1.36 -12.71
CA ILE A 628 -7.00 -0.11 -12.06
C ILE A 628 -6.46 -0.10 -10.64
N LEU A 629 -5.57 0.84 -10.33
CA LEU A 629 -5.06 1.07 -8.98
C LEU A 629 -5.74 2.30 -8.37
N VAL A 630 -6.28 2.12 -7.17
CA VAL A 630 -6.90 3.18 -6.37
C VAL A 630 -6.18 3.27 -5.04
N ARG A 631 -5.43 4.35 -4.84
CA ARG A 631 -4.70 4.64 -3.61
C ARG A 631 -5.55 5.55 -2.72
N VAL A 632 -5.90 5.04 -1.55
CA VAL A 632 -6.73 5.75 -0.57
C VAL A 632 -5.89 6.07 0.66
N LYS A 633 -5.72 7.37 0.92
CA LYS A 633 -5.08 7.87 2.14
C LYS A 633 -6.13 8.30 3.15
N VAL A 634 -5.95 7.88 4.40
CA VAL A 634 -6.89 8.20 5.48
C VAL A 634 -6.17 8.62 6.76
N ARG A 635 -6.79 9.57 7.47
CA ARG A 635 -6.38 10.08 8.78
C ARG A 635 -7.56 10.02 9.75
N PRO A 636 -7.36 10.16 11.07
CA PRO A 636 -8.48 10.32 12.01
C PRO A 636 -9.47 11.41 11.59
N ASN A 637 -10.76 11.17 11.80
CA ASN A 637 -11.86 12.08 11.50
C ASN A 637 -12.10 13.01 12.70
N LEU A 638 -11.36 14.11 12.69
CA LEU A 638 -11.30 15.14 13.74
C LEU A 638 -12.52 16.09 13.68
N ALA A 639 -13.71 15.55 13.42
CA ALA A 639 -14.92 16.29 13.06
C ALA A 639 -16.26 15.53 13.22
N GLN A 640 -16.28 14.32 13.78
CA GLN A 640 -17.53 13.57 14.02
C GLN A 640 -17.47 12.76 15.33
N PRO A 641 -18.33 13.06 16.32
CA PRO A 641 -18.40 12.28 17.55
C PRO A 641 -19.01 10.89 17.30
N ARG A 642 -18.74 9.96 18.22
CA ARG A 642 -19.45 8.67 18.27
C ARG A 642 -20.91 8.89 18.64
N LEU A 643 -21.81 8.56 17.72
CA LEU A 643 -23.21 8.30 18.04
C LEU A 643 -23.30 6.93 18.73
N ASN A 644 -23.47 6.97 20.06
CA ASN A 644 -23.86 5.83 20.89
C ASN A 644 -25.38 5.76 21.00
#